data_AF-A0A9D1PQV6-F1
#
_entry.id   AF-A0A9D1PQV6-F1
#
_cell.length_a   1.000
_cell.length_b   1.000
_cell.length_c   1.000
_cell.angle_alpha   90.00
_cell.angle_beta   90.00
_cell.angle_gamma   90.00
#
_symmetry.space_group_name_H-M   'P 1'
#
loop_
_entity.id
_entity.type
_entity.pdbx_description
1 polymer ?
#
loop_
_entity_poly.entity_id
_entity_poly.type
_entity_poly.pdbx_seq_one_letter_code
_entity_poly.pdbx_strand_id
1 'polypeptide(L)'
;MDGEMQVVEYEGETALQITSRNAYMEIDPAVVQGNASFSFDVYVDTSVDRNFRVYLENTVTEISDPNNIVFAELINNRNSQVNAGPGIDVQNNPLFTYAQLGESQWVHFDIELDYTAADSEFITMSAAKADGTPLGEVKMSAIDDKDTSLRSIRLVQTAAACCFANMSFTCSPQPTAPPPTASPTPRPTIDPSITPDPAVQSWTFDSIDIGTTYESGDTISGVGGGELAITKAEADTIPPTVKERAAGDGYLEFNDATTAGTVRQAGWAYTPSVPMEGDRITVEFDFIKGDTDKDTILFRAFDSVNADSSNTYASDGRVFEVKTGEDGSLKLSDYFSAGSAGKPLDIDISGVTLRENTWYGLRVVYTKADDTVKVYFKTGSGEYSLKSTVVLGSGTKMSGVTEVPALSLDKLMCVTPGGGSVVYGVDNIWVENYVYVPEDVSVTGEAYTLFSHDLKNSLEPFDSTIAGTLEFTKSGETEPYATTALSSDGTYSTELETGSTYTVEFVPTSGTAEYTLSPMSLEPLDLKLGEESGHKNLLFMKNREPVEYKDTVYVGADKEYKNLNEAMADIRTMVGREENGVQKPVTIILDPGTYYGQVIIDVPHITIKSADPSNRAVLSNYYGIGYVYYSMGDNSYYNADYAAAKIRKNTATRWGATVRVTGDYFTAEDIYFDNTFNQVVTDAELADGVEPGGGSRKDFTRASGANVRTKAATERAAALAVDADYCEIIGCKMVSSQDTLYTGGMMYFKDCEIYGNTDYIFGGDNVVFDSCDLVWYGYSGSRDGGHITANKNGSETDAGYFLTGCTVKRNPDSSMSFGAGTFGRNWGGGLLSKVFFYDTTIADGVDLPSTWSAMGGSVSESPLYAVNTHREGSASDLTTSSSYNPHGTATSVPTIADYFGDWVPSNYSAE
;
A
#
# COMPACT_ATOMS: atom_id res chain seq x y z
N MET A 1 -12.27 3.44 -26.34
CA MET A 1 -11.75 2.91 -27.64
C MET A 1 -10.29 3.33 -27.77
N ASP A 2 -9.38 2.40 -28.07
CA ASP A 2 -7.96 2.70 -28.32
C ASP A 2 -7.53 1.96 -29.59
N GLY A 3 -7.45 2.62 -30.75
CA GLY A 3 -7.09 2.01 -32.04
C GLY A 3 -7.75 2.63 -33.29
N GLU A 4 -7.19 2.37 -34.47
CA GLU A 4 -7.87 2.66 -35.75
C GLU A 4 -8.96 1.61 -36.02
N MET A 5 -10.18 2.08 -36.25
CA MET A 5 -11.35 1.24 -36.53
C MET A 5 -12.25 1.94 -37.53
N GLN A 6 -12.99 1.16 -38.31
CA GLN A 6 -13.94 1.67 -39.28
C GLN A 6 -15.11 0.71 -39.46
N VAL A 7 -16.29 1.27 -39.73
CA VAL A 7 -17.44 0.48 -40.18
C VAL A 7 -17.29 0.24 -41.67
N VAL A 8 -17.32 -1.02 -42.10
CA VAL A 8 -17.14 -1.44 -43.48
C VAL A 8 -18.19 -2.46 -43.89
N GLU A 9 -18.45 -2.56 -45.19
CA GLU A 9 -19.12 -3.72 -45.77
C GLU A 9 -18.07 -4.79 -46.05
N TYR A 10 -18.14 -5.93 -45.35
CA TYR A 10 -17.16 -7.01 -45.47
C TYR A 10 -17.88 -8.35 -45.61
N GLU A 11 -17.62 -9.06 -46.69
CA GLU A 11 -18.20 -10.38 -46.98
C GLU A 11 -19.73 -10.45 -46.76
N GLY A 12 -20.45 -9.37 -47.13
CA GLY A 12 -21.91 -9.28 -47.09
C GLY A 12 -22.54 -8.77 -45.80
N GLU A 13 -21.74 -8.45 -44.77
CA GLU A 13 -22.20 -7.91 -43.49
C GLU A 13 -21.65 -6.49 -43.25
N THR A 14 -22.44 -5.63 -42.59
CA THR A 14 -21.94 -4.36 -42.05
C THR A 14 -21.16 -4.66 -40.77
N ALA A 15 -19.83 -4.54 -40.84
CA ALA A 15 -18.92 -4.98 -39.79
C ALA A 15 -18.09 -3.83 -39.21
N LEU A 16 -17.79 -3.92 -37.91
CA LEU A 16 -16.72 -3.15 -37.28
C LEU A 16 -15.39 -3.83 -37.62
N GLN A 17 -14.60 -3.18 -38.48
CA GLN A 17 -13.23 -3.60 -38.76
C GLN A 17 -12.26 -2.90 -37.82
N ILE A 18 -11.51 -3.70 -37.06
CA ILE A 18 -10.45 -3.23 -36.17
C ILE A 18 -9.13 -3.38 -36.93
N THR A 19 -8.50 -2.27 -37.30
CA THR A 19 -7.26 -2.27 -38.08
C THR A 19 -6.00 -2.07 -37.23
N SER A 20 -6.14 -1.50 -36.02
CA SER A 20 -5.07 -1.50 -35.02
C SER A 20 -5.61 -1.48 -33.58
N ARG A 21 -4.87 -2.12 -32.65
CA ARG A 21 -5.15 -2.18 -31.21
C ARG A 21 -6.47 -2.89 -30.85
N ASN A 22 -7.51 -2.20 -30.36
CA ASN A 22 -8.72 -2.85 -29.86
C ASN A 22 -9.97 -1.95 -29.79
N ALA A 23 -11.14 -2.60 -29.81
CA ALA A 23 -12.42 -2.04 -29.40
C ALA A 23 -12.81 -2.61 -28.03
N TYR A 24 -13.47 -1.86 -27.17
CA TYR A 24 -14.06 -2.43 -25.95
C TYR A 24 -15.37 -1.75 -25.60
N MET A 25 -16.19 -2.49 -24.86
CA MET A 25 -17.42 -2.03 -24.22
C MET A 25 -17.21 -2.11 -22.71
N GLU A 26 -17.39 -0.98 -22.03
CA GLU A 26 -17.43 -0.90 -20.58
C GLU A 26 -18.84 -1.23 -20.07
N ILE A 27 -18.90 -1.94 -18.96
CA ILE A 27 -20.13 -2.43 -18.33
C ILE A 27 -20.16 -1.85 -16.90
N ASP A 28 -20.97 -0.82 -16.72
CA ASP A 28 -21.17 -0.12 -15.44
C ASP A 28 -22.69 0.03 -15.15
N PRO A 29 -23.20 -0.48 -14.01
CA PRO A 29 -22.47 -1.21 -12.97
C PRO A 29 -21.94 -2.55 -13.46
N ALA A 30 -20.81 -2.97 -12.88
CA ALA A 30 -20.21 -4.28 -13.14
C ALA A 30 -21.24 -5.39 -12.89
N VAL A 31 -21.26 -6.41 -13.76
CA VAL A 31 -22.11 -7.57 -13.51
C VAL A 31 -21.41 -8.45 -12.49
N VAL A 32 -22.03 -8.63 -11.33
CA VAL A 32 -21.51 -9.42 -10.20
C VAL A 32 -22.46 -10.52 -9.74
N GLN A 33 -23.66 -10.61 -10.35
CA GLN A 33 -24.71 -11.55 -9.97
C GLN A 33 -25.68 -11.78 -11.14
N GLY A 34 -26.34 -12.95 -11.14
CA GLY A 34 -27.31 -13.34 -12.18
C GLY A 34 -26.65 -13.88 -13.46
N ASN A 35 -27.15 -13.52 -14.65
CA ASN A 35 -26.64 -14.02 -15.94
C ASN A 35 -26.19 -12.87 -16.84
N ALA A 36 -25.12 -13.06 -17.61
CA ALA A 36 -24.69 -12.16 -18.69
C ALA A 36 -24.38 -12.95 -19.96
N SER A 37 -24.83 -12.45 -21.11
CA SER A 37 -24.63 -13.11 -22.41
C SER A 37 -24.09 -12.10 -23.43
N PHE A 38 -22.98 -12.45 -24.08
CA PHE A 38 -22.40 -11.70 -25.20
C PHE A 38 -22.37 -12.57 -26.45
N SER A 39 -23.03 -12.10 -27.50
CA SER A 39 -23.18 -12.80 -28.77
C SER A 39 -22.62 -11.96 -29.91
N PHE A 40 -21.86 -12.54 -30.83
CA PHE A 40 -21.25 -11.81 -31.94
C PHE A 40 -20.85 -12.71 -33.10
N ASP A 41 -20.76 -12.13 -34.29
CA ASP A 41 -20.15 -12.77 -35.46
C ASP A 41 -18.74 -12.22 -35.68
N VAL A 42 -17.80 -13.11 -36.02
CA VAL A 42 -16.46 -12.71 -36.46
C VAL A 42 -16.09 -13.48 -37.72
N TYR A 43 -15.48 -12.79 -38.69
CA TYR A 43 -15.01 -13.44 -39.90
C TYR A 43 -13.70 -14.17 -39.64
N VAL A 44 -13.73 -15.51 -39.74
CA VAL A 44 -12.56 -16.36 -39.50
C VAL A 44 -11.92 -16.70 -40.84
N ASP A 45 -10.81 -16.04 -41.15
CA ASP A 45 -10.01 -16.36 -42.34
C ASP A 45 -9.07 -17.53 -42.04
N THR A 46 -9.37 -18.70 -42.61
CA THR A 46 -8.58 -19.93 -42.47
C THR A 46 -7.17 -19.82 -43.06
N SER A 47 -6.87 -18.77 -43.82
CA SER A 47 -5.52 -18.47 -44.32
C SER A 47 -4.70 -17.54 -43.41
N VAL A 48 -5.31 -16.96 -42.38
CA VAL A 48 -4.69 -16.01 -41.45
C VAL A 48 -4.81 -16.50 -40.02
N ASP A 49 -3.69 -16.93 -39.44
CA ASP A 49 -3.61 -17.22 -38.02
C ASP A 49 -3.45 -15.91 -37.22
N ARG A 50 -3.97 -15.87 -35.99
CA ARG A 50 -3.87 -14.72 -35.07
C ARG A 50 -4.52 -13.45 -35.61
N ASN A 51 -5.73 -13.54 -36.14
CA ASN A 51 -6.44 -12.34 -36.56
C ASN A 51 -7.06 -11.61 -35.34
N PHE A 52 -7.74 -12.30 -34.43
CA PHE A 52 -8.45 -11.68 -33.30
C PHE A 52 -8.23 -12.35 -31.93
N ARG A 53 -8.50 -11.58 -30.88
CA ARG A 53 -8.79 -12.03 -29.51
C ARG A 53 -10.03 -11.33 -28.97
N VAL A 54 -10.75 -11.97 -28.06
CA VAL A 54 -11.83 -11.36 -27.27
C VAL A 54 -11.53 -11.61 -25.80
N TYR A 55 -11.55 -10.56 -24.98
CA TYR A 55 -11.31 -10.62 -23.54
C TYR A 55 -12.57 -10.27 -22.76
N LEU A 56 -12.81 -11.01 -21.67
CA LEU A 56 -13.71 -10.62 -20.58
C LEU A 56 -12.86 -10.12 -19.41
N GLU A 57 -13.06 -8.87 -19.01
CA GLU A 57 -12.17 -8.14 -18.11
C GLU A 57 -12.92 -7.62 -16.87
N ASN A 58 -12.23 -7.59 -15.74
CA ASN A 58 -12.73 -7.04 -14.48
C ASN A 58 -12.27 -5.59 -14.21
N THR A 59 -11.68 -4.96 -15.22
CA THR A 59 -11.35 -3.54 -15.26
C THR A 59 -11.49 -3.03 -16.70
N VAL A 60 -11.33 -1.72 -16.87
CA VAL A 60 -11.40 -1.00 -18.15
C VAL A 60 -10.03 -0.42 -18.56
N THR A 61 -9.00 -0.57 -17.71
CA THR A 61 -7.62 -0.08 -17.94
C THR A 61 -6.77 -1.02 -18.83
N GLU A 62 -5.69 -0.50 -19.45
CA GLU A 62 -4.88 -1.21 -20.47
C GLU A 62 -4.27 -2.57 -20.03
N ILE A 63 -4.23 -3.53 -20.98
CA ILE A 63 -3.80 -4.95 -20.83
C ILE A 63 -2.32 -5.16 -20.45
N SER A 64 -1.48 -4.11 -20.47
CA SER A 64 -0.04 -4.26 -20.16
C SER A 64 0.27 -4.39 -18.67
N ASP A 65 -0.73 -4.43 -17.79
CA ASP A 65 -0.57 -4.72 -16.37
C ASP A 65 -0.24 -6.22 -16.15
N PRO A 66 0.92 -6.54 -15.53
CA PRO A 66 1.30 -7.92 -15.21
C PRO A 66 0.41 -8.60 -14.14
N ASN A 67 -0.53 -7.88 -13.48
CA ASN A 67 -1.42 -8.41 -12.44
C ASN A 67 -2.74 -9.05 -12.95
N ASN A 68 -2.84 -9.27 -14.26
CA ASN A 68 -3.86 -10.07 -14.96
C ASN A 68 -5.33 -9.65 -14.72
N ILE A 69 -5.79 -8.83 -15.66
CA ILE A 69 -7.07 -8.10 -15.80
C ILE A 69 -8.18 -8.96 -16.47
N VAL A 70 -7.79 -10.04 -17.15
CA VAL A 70 -8.65 -10.90 -18.00
C VAL A 70 -8.96 -12.19 -17.26
N PHE A 71 -10.24 -12.50 -17.04
CA PHE A 71 -10.65 -13.77 -16.41
C PHE A 71 -11.16 -14.80 -17.43
N ALA A 72 -11.42 -14.40 -18.68
CA ALA A 72 -11.70 -15.31 -19.80
C ALA A 72 -11.28 -14.74 -21.15
N GLU A 73 -10.86 -15.60 -22.09
CA GLU A 73 -10.54 -15.20 -23.46
C GLU A 73 -11.05 -16.17 -24.53
N LEU A 74 -11.32 -15.63 -25.72
CA LEU A 74 -11.46 -16.35 -26.97
C LEU A 74 -10.34 -15.90 -27.91
N ILE A 75 -9.61 -16.85 -28.51
CA ILE A 75 -8.43 -16.55 -29.30
C ILE A 75 -8.36 -17.36 -30.59
N ASN A 76 -8.10 -16.68 -31.70
CA ASN A 76 -7.56 -17.32 -32.90
C ASN A 76 -6.04 -17.50 -32.73
N ASN A 77 -5.57 -18.74 -32.61
CA ASN A 77 -4.17 -19.05 -32.31
C ASN A 77 -3.39 -19.63 -33.51
N ARG A 78 -2.05 -19.77 -33.39
CA ARG A 78 -1.09 -20.25 -34.42
C ARG A 78 -1.26 -21.70 -34.91
N ASN A 79 -2.33 -22.39 -34.52
CA ASN A 79 -2.50 -23.84 -34.73
C ASN A 79 -3.71 -24.17 -35.64
N SER A 80 -4.14 -23.23 -36.48
CA SER A 80 -5.32 -23.40 -37.34
C SER A 80 -6.58 -23.81 -36.56
N GLN A 81 -6.81 -23.14 -35.43
CA GLN A 81 -7.91 -23.40 -34.52
C GLN A 81 -8.26 -22.14 -33.72
N VAL A 82 -9.51 -22.08 -33.25
CA VAL A 82 -9.98 -21.09 -32.29
C VAL A 82 -10.09 -21.77 -30.93
N ASN A 83 -9.47 -21.18 -29.92
CA ASN A 83 -9.43 -21.71 -28.56
C ASN A 83 -10.27 -20.84 -27.62
N ALA A 84 -10.76 -21.47 -26.55
CA ALA A 84 -11.48 -20.82 -25.46
C ALA A 84 -10.91 -21.28 -24.11
N GLY A 85 -10.81 -20.36 -23.14
CA GLY A 85 -10.32 -20.70 -21.81
C GLY A 85 -10.14 -19.49 -20.88
N PRO A 86 -9.97 -19.73 -19.57
CA PRO A 86 -9.68 -18.67 -18.62
C PRO A 86 -8.19 -18.27 -18.70
N GLY A 87 -7.88 -17.08 -19.22
CA GLY A 87 -6.54 -16.45 -19.20
C GLY A 87 -5.73 -16.44 -20.52
N ILE A 88 -4.81 -15.46 -20.64
CA ILE A 88 -4.10 -14.94 -21.85
C ILE A 88 -3.26 -15.96 -22.68
N ASP A 89 -3.12 -17.22 -22.26
CA ASP A 89 -2.21 -18.21 -22.86
C ASP A 89 -2.79 -19.64 -23.03
N VAL A 90 -4.08 -19.78 -23.35
CA VAL A 90 -4.74 -21.09 -23.58
C VAL A 90 -4.49 -21.66 -24.99
N GLN A 91 -3.22 -21.74 -25.40
CA GLN A 91 -2.82 -22.06 -26.77
C GLN A 91 -3.23 -23.45 -27.29
N ASN A 92 -3.67 -24.38 -26.41
CA ASN A 92 -3.89 -25.79 -26.75
C ASN A 92 -5.31 -26.35 -26.47
N ASN A 93 -6.31 -25.51 -26.14
CA ASN A 93 -7.68 -25.98 -25.86
C ASN A 93 -8.66 -25.53 -26.97
N PRO A 94 -8.81 -26.29 -28.08
CA PRO A 94 -9.62 -25.87 -29.22
C PRO A 94 -11.11 -25.90 -28.89
N LEU A 95 -11.80 -24.79 -29.11
CA LEU A 95 -13.26 -24.76 -29.25
C LEU A 95 -13.65 -25.39 -30.59
N PHE A 96 -12.92 -25.04 -31.66
CA PHE A 96 -12.97 -25.75 -32.94
C PHE A 96 -11.70 -25.52 -33.76
N THR A 97 -11.47 -26.39 -34.74
CA THR A 97 -10.35 -26.34 -35.69
C THR A 97 -10.80 -25.84 -37.05
N TYR A 98 -9.88 -25.31 -37.87
CA TYR A 98 -10.19 -24.90 -39.24
C TYR A 98 -10.64 -26.08 -40.11
N ALA A 99 -10.23 -27.31 -39.76
CA ALA A 99 -10.74 -28.51 -40.41
C ALA A 99 -12.25 -28.73 -40.17
N GLN A 100 -12.76 -28.35 -38.99
CA GLN A 100 -14.19 -28.35 -38.68
C GLN A 100 -14.92 -27.18 -39.36
N LEU A 101 -14.27 -26.01 -39.44
CA LEU A 101 -14.81 -24.83 -40.10
C LEU A 101 -14.98 -25.05 -41.63
N GLY A 102 -13.94 -25.58 -42.29
CA GLY A 102 -13.88 -25.74 -43.74
C GLY A 102 -13.25 -24.50 -44.39
N GLU A 103 -14.03 -23.77 -45.19
CA GLU A 103 -13.58 -22.53 -45.85
C GLU A 103 -13.77 -21.31 -44.94
N SER A 104 -13.02 -20.23 -45.22
CA SER A 104 -13.16 -18.94 -44.53
C SER A 104 -14.60 -18.42 -44.61
N GLN A 105 -15.19 -18.06 -43.46
CA GLN A 105 -16.59 -17.65 -43.36
C GLN A 105 -16.85 -16.91 -42.04
N TRP A 106 -18.04 -16.30 -41.93
CA TRP A 106 -18.57 -15.79 -40.66
C TRP A 106 -18.87 -16.92 -39.68
N VAL A 107 -18.40 -16.76 -38.45
CA VAL A 107 -18.65 -17.68 -37.33
C VAL A 107 -19.36 -16.92 -36.23
N HIS A 108 -20.48 -17.46 -35.78
CA HIS A 108 -21.26 -16.97 -34.65
C HIS A 108 -20.70 -17.52 -33.35
N PHE A 109 -20.54 -16.66 -32.35
CA PHE A 109 -20.13 -17.01 -31.00
C PHE A 109 -21.15 -16.53 -29.98
N ASP A 110 -21.45 -17.39 -29.01
CA ASP A 110 -22.21 -17.05 -27.81
C ASP A 110 -21.35 -17.34 -26.57
N ILE A 111 -21.22 -16.33 -25.70
CA ILE A 111 -20.53 -16.41 -24.42
C ILE A 111 -21.54 -16.09 -23.31
N GLU A 112 -21.77 -17.04 -22.41
CA GLU A 112 -22.66 -16.89 -21.26
C GLU A 112 -21.88 -16.99 -19.94
N LEU A 113 -22.12 -16.04 -19.03
CA LEU A 113 -21.67 -16.05 -17.64
C LEU A 113 -22.88 -16.28 -16.74
N ASP A 114 -22.86 -17.32 -15.92
CA ASP A 114 -23.91 -17.64 -14.94
C ASP A 114 -23.34 -17.56 -13.52
N TYR A 115 -23.52 -16.41 -12.88
CA TYR A 115 -23.10 -16.16 -11.48
C TYR A 115 -23.93 -16.95 -10.45
N THR A 116 -24.89 -17.76 -10.90
CA THR A 116 -25.67 -18.67 -10.05
C THR A 116 -25.30 -20.14 -10.23
N ALA A 117 -24.51 -20.47 -11.26
CA ALA A 117 -24.01 -21.81 -11.52
C ALA A 117 -22.85 -22.17 -10.58
N ALA A 118 -22.56 -23.47 -10.43
CA ALA A 118 -21.35 -23.92 -9.76
C ALA A 118 -20.11 -23.43 -10.52
N ASP A 119 -18.99 -23.17 -9.83
CA ASP A 119 -17.78 -22.57 -10.43
C ASP A 119 -17.33 -23.27 -11.72
N SER A 120 -17.42 -24.60 -11.82
CA SER A 120 -17.05 -25.36 -13.02
C SER A 120 -17.94 -25.14 -14.25
N GLU A 121 -19.08 -24.48 -14.09
CA GLU A 121 -20.05 -24.14 -15.14
C GLU A 121 -20.28 -22.63 -15.27
N PHE A 122 -19.43 -21.80 -14.63
CA PHE A 122 -19.58 -20.34 -14.61
C PHE A 122 -19.60 -19.72 -16.01
N ILE A 123 -18.77 -20.22 -16.93
CA ILE A 123 -18.63 -19.71 -18.30
C ILE A 123 -19.03 -20.79 -19.29
N THR A 124 -19.95 -20.48 -20.21
CA THR A 124 -20.27 -21.30 -21.38
C THR A 124 -19.89 -20.54 -22.65
N MET A 125 -19.06 -21.12 -23.51
CA MET A 125 -18.73 -20.54 -24.83
C MET A 125 -19.10 -21.53 -25.93
N SER A 126 -19.85 -21.08 -26.92
CA SER A 126 -20.24 -21.89 -28.08
C SER A 126 -19.95 -21.19 -29.39
N ALA A 127 -19.77 -21.96 -30.46
CA ALA A 127 -19.53 -21.46 -31.80
C ALA A 127 -20.33 -22.24 -32.86
N ALA A 128 -20.85 -21.54 -33.87
CA ALA A 128 -21.56 -22.13 -35.00
C ALA A 128 -21.22 -21.42 -36.33
N LYS A 129 -21.34 -22.15 -37.44
CA LYS A 129 -21.25 -21.57 -38.79
C LYS A 129 -22.43 -20.66 -39.07
N ALA A 130 -22.32 -19.79 -40.07
CA ALA A 130 -23.41 -18.91 -40.51
C ALA A 130 -24.72 -19.65 -40.90
N ASP A 131 -24.65 -20.93 -41.28
CA ASP A 131 -25.84 -21.77 -41.56
C ASP A 131 -26.46 -22.42 -40.31
N GLY A 132 -25.91 -22.12 -39.12
CA GLY A 132 -26.32 -22.66 -37.83
C GLY A 132 -25.68 -24.00 -37.45
N THR A 133 -24.77 -24.55 -38.27
CA THR A 133 -24.07 -25.81 -37.94
C THR A 133 -23.12 -25.60 -36.74
N PRO A 134 -23.28 -26.33 -35.62
CA PRO A 134 -22.41 -26.19 -34.45
C PRO A 134 -20.96 -26.60 -34.74
N LEU A 135 -20.01 -25.81 -34.24
CA LEU A 135 -18.57 -26.05 -34.35
C LEU A 135 -17.97 -26.58 -33.05
N GLY A 136 -18.44 -26.08 -31.90
CA GLY A 136 -18.02 -26.53 -30.57
C GLY A 136 -18.72 -25.77 -29.44
N GLU A 137 -18.72 -26.37 -28.26
CA GLU A 137 -19.19 -25.78 -27.01
C GLU A 137 -18.26 -26.21 -25.88
N VAL A 138 -17.96 -25.30 -24.96
CA VAL A 138 -17.17 -25.57 -23.75
C VAL A 138 -17.80 -24.90 -22.54
N LYS A 139 -17.74 -25.59 -21.41
CA LYS A 139 -18.05 -25.06 -20.07
C LYS A 139 -16.79 -25.03 -19.23
N MET A 140 -16.58 -23.96 -18.49
CA MET A 140 -15.38 -23.77 -17.68
C MET A 140 -15.63 -22.86 -16.47
N SER A 141 -14.74 -22.94 -15.49
CA SER A 141 -14.61 -21.93 -14.45
C SER A 141 -13.85 -20.69 -14.96
N ALA A 142 -13.96 -19.59 -14.23
CA ALA A 142 -13.01 -18.49 -14.35
C ALA A 142 -11.63 -18.90 -13.81
N ILE A 143 -10.63 -18.03 -13.98
CA ILE A 143 -9.32 -18.18 -13.32
C ILE A 143 -9.53 -18.11 -11.80
N ASP A 144 -9.02 -19.09 -11.06
CA ASP A 144 -9.05 -19.10 -9.59
C ASP A 144 -8.44 -17.81 -9.00
N ASP A 145 -9.01 -17.33 -7.88
CA ASP A 145 -8.57 -16.13 -7.14
C ASP A 145 -8.58 -14.81 -7.95
N LYS A 146 -9.31 -14.76 -9.07
CA LYS A 146 -9.54 -13.52 -9.84
C LYS A 146 -10.93 -12.96 -9.60
N ASP A 147 -11.02 -11.64 -9.49
CA ASP A 147 -12.29 -10.93 -9.48
C ASP A 147 -13.02 -11.19 -10.80
N THR A 148 -14.19 -11.85 -10.73
CA THR A 148 -15.03 -12.22 -11.86
C THR A 148 -16.10 -11.19 -12.18
N SER A 149 -16.07 -10.01 -11.54
CA SER A 149 -16.97 -8.91 -11.89
C SER A 149 -16.75 -8.50 -13.35
N LEU A 150 -17.74 -8.75 -14.21
CA LEU A 150 -17.61 -8.38 -15.63
C LEU A 150 -17.74 -6.86 -15.75
N ARG A 151 -16.62 -6.19 -16.04
CA ARG A 151 -16.53 -4.73 -16.20
C ARG A 151 -16.27 -4.30 -17.62
N SER A 152 -15.66 -5.14 -18.47
CA SER A 152 -15.56 -4.84 -19.89
C SER A 152 -15.41 -6.07 -20.77
N ILE A 153 -15.82 -5.92 -22.03
CA ILE A 153 -15.61 -6.88 -23.12
C ILE A 153 -14.75 -6.20 -24.18
N ARG A 154 -13.59 -6.79 -24.51
CA ARG A 154 -12.63 -6.18 -25.42
C ARG A 154 -12.35 -7.07 -26.63
N LEU A 155 -12.51 -6.50 -27.82
CA LEU A 155 -12.21 -7.09 -29.12
C LEU A 155 -10.85 -6.58 -29.59
N VAL A 156 -9.90 -7.48 -29.81
CA VAL A 156 -8.50 -7.12 -30.06
C VAL A 156 -8.06 -7.62 -31.41
N GLN A 157 -7.48 -6.71 -32.19
CA GLN A 157 -6.74 -7.04 -33.40
C GLN A 157 -5.33 -7.50 -32.99
N THR A 158 -4.89 -8.66 -33.48
CA THR A 158 -3.56 -9.19 -33.07
C THR A 158 -2.52 -9.21 -34.18
N ALA A 159 -2.78 -9.81 -35.35
CA ALA A 159 -1.81 -9.84 -36.47
C ALA A 159 -2.32 -9.20 -37.77
N ALA A 160 -3.63 -9.26 -38.04
CA ALA A 160 -4.25 -8.66 -39.22
C ALA A 160 -5.61 -8.07 -38.85
N ALA A 161 -6.15 -7.16 -39.68
CA ALA A 161 -7.46 -6.57 -39.43
C ALA A 161 -8.52 -7.66 -39.27
N CYS A 162 -9.39 -7.50 -38.26
CA CYS A 162 -10.48 -8.42 -37.97
C CYS A 162 -11.82 -7.69 -38.05
N CYS A 163 -12.84 -8.38 -38.54
CA CYS A 163 -14.18 -7.83 -38.77
C CYS A 163 -15.17 -8.53 -37.83
N PHE A 164 -15.89 -7.75 -37.04
CA PHE A 164 -16.95 -8.22 -36.13
C PHE A 164 -18.30 -7.65 -36.56
N ALA A 165 -19.35 -8.47 -36.55
CA ALA A 165 -20.72 -8.10 -36.92
C ALA A 165 -21.72 -8.66 -35.90
N ASN A 166 -22.97 -8.23 -35.97
CA ASN A 166 -24.10 -8.78 -35.21
C ASN A 166 -23.87 -8.93 -33.70
N MET A 167 -23.15 -7.98 -33.10
CA MET A 167 -22.80 -7.98 -31.68
C MET A 167 -23.99 -7.60 -30.80
N SER A 168 -24.26 -8.36 -29.74
CA SER A 168 -25.27 -8.06 -28.73
C SER A 168 -24.83 -8.50 -27.33
N PHE A 169 -25.26 -7.75 -26.32
CA PHE A 169 -24.99 -8.05 -24.91
C PHE A 169 -26.26 -7.91 -24.09
N THR A 170 -26.51 -8.88 -23.20
CA THR A 170 -27.68 -8.88 -22.29
C THR A 170 -27.27 -9.35 -20.89
N CYS A 171 -27.95 -8.89 -19.85
CA CYS A 171 -27.71 -9.33 -18.47
C CYS A 171 -29.01 -9.34 -17.63
N SER A 172 -29.10 -10.20 -16.60
CA SER A 172 -30.27 -10.34 -15.71
C SER A 172 -29.81 -10.59 -14.26
N PRO A 173 -30.37 -9.91 -13.23
CA PRO A 173 -31.46 -8.95 -13.31
C PRO A 173 -30.99 -7.64 -13.96
N GLN A 174 -31.73 -7.18 -14.97
CA GLN A 174 -31.47 -5.91 -15.66
C GLN A 174 -31.50 -4.74 -14.65
N PRO A 175 -30.46 -3.90 -14.58
CA PRO A 175 -30.59 -2.54 -14.05
C PRO A 175 -31.63 -1.79 -14.90
N THR A 176 -32.70 -1.30 -14.27
CA THR A 176 -33.78 -0.58 -14.97
C THR A 176 -33.35 0.83 -15.35
N ALA A 177 -33.12 1.10 -16.65
CA ALA A 177 -33.68 2.24 -17.42
C ALA A 177 -33.19 2.24 -18.89
N PRO A 178 -33.97 2.78 -19.86
CA PRO A 178 -33.72 2.70 -21.31
C PRO A 178 -32.71 3.77 -21.82
N PRO A 179 -32.23 3.69 -23.07
CA PRO A 179 -31.12 4.52 -23.55
C PRO A 179 -31.52 5.99 -23.69
N PRO A 180 -30.70 6.96 -23.25
CA PRO A 180 -30.93 8.35 -23.54
C PRO A 180 -30.55 8.65 -25.00
N THR A 181 -31.55 9.07 -25.77
CA THR A 181 -31.35 10.03 -26.85
C THR A 181 -30.49 11.19 -26.37
N ALA A 182 -29.45 11.51 -27.12
CA ALA A 182 -28.60 12.67 -26.88
C ALA A 182 -29.46 13.93 -26.63
N SER A 183 -29.25 14.54 -25.46
CA SER A 183 -29.70 15.89 -25.13
C SER A 183 -28.65 16.53 -24.23
N PRO A 184 -28.44 17.85 -24.36
CA PRO A 184 -27.38 18.59 -23.68
C PRO A 184 -27.49 18.44 -22.18
N THR A 185 -26.32 18.37 -21.54
CA THR A 185 -26.13 18.30 -20.09
C THR A 185 -26.95 19.40 -19.40
N PRO A 186 -27.97 19.08 -18.58
CA PRO A 186 -28.56 20.09 -17.71
C PRO A 186 -27.63 20.28 -16.52
N ARG A 187 -27.01 21.46 -16.41
CA ARG A 187 -26.46 21.99 -15.15
C ARG A 187 -27.60 22.16 -14.13
N PRO A 188 -27.36 22.17 -12.80
CA PRO A 188 -28.40 22.49 -11.83
C PRO A 188 -29.07 23.81 -12.22
N THR A 189 -30.36 23.75 -12.52
CA THR A 189 -31.19 24.94 -12.61
C THR A 189 -31.21 25.57 -11.23
N ILE A 190 -30.44 26.65 -11.05
CA ILE A 190 -30.76 27.64 -10.03
C ILE A 190 -32.19 28.06 -10.36
N ASP A 191 -33.11 27.78 -9.45
CA ASP A 191 -34.47 28.27 -9.57
C ASP A 191 -34.40 29.79 -9.80
N PRO A 192 -34.91 30.32 -10.93
CA PRO A 192 -34.87 31.75 -11.23
C PRO A 192 -35.66 32.60 -10.21
N SER A 193 -36.34 31.97 -9.25
CA SER A 193 -36.97 32.61 -8.09
C SER A 193 -36.02 32.80 -6.88
N ILE A 194 -34.85 32.16 -6.87
CA ILE A 194 -33.83 32.26 -5.82
C ILE A 194 -32.90 33.42 -6.16
N THR A 195 -32.81 34.40 -5.25
CA THR A 195 -31.75 35.42 -5.28
C THR A 195 -30.39 34.72 -5.36
N PRO A 196 -29.53 35.01 -6.36
CA PRO A 196 -28.22 34.37 -6.47
C PRO A 196 -27.47 34.51 -5.15
N ASP A 197 -26.98 33.39 -4.61
CA ASP A 197 -26.08 33.45 -3.47
C ASP A 197 -24.81 34.18 -3.91
N PRO A 198 -24.47 35.36 -3.35
CA PRO A 198 -23.24 36.06 -3.70
C PRO A 198 -21.98 35.22 -3.43
N ALA A 199 -22.07 34.15 -2.62
CA ALA A 199 -21.01 33.20 -2.36
C ALA A 199 -20.65 32.30 -3.57
N VAL A 200 -21.51 32.22 -4.59
CA VAL A 200 -21.33 31.37 -5.76
C VAL A 200 -21.16 32.21 -7.02
N GLN A 201 -20.07 31.97 -7.74
CA GLN A 201 -19.73 32.63 -9.00
C GLN A 201 -19.59 31.60 -10.10
N SER A 202 -20.12 31.88 -11.30
CA SER A 202 -19.90 30.96 -12.42
C SER A 202 -19.95 31.59 -13.81
N TRP A 203 -19.20 30.98 -14.72
CA TRP A 203 -19.07 31.38 -16.11
C TRP A 203 -19.22 30.16 -17.02
N THR A 204 -20.10 30.28 -18.00
CA THR A 204 -20.32 29.33 -19.10
C THR A 204 -20.22 30.12 -20.40
N PHE A 205 -19.66 29.55 -21.45
CA PHE A 205 -19.50 30.30 -22.71
C PHE A 205 -20.57 29.96 -23.76
N ASP A 206 -21.53 29.08 -23.42
CA ASP A 206 -22.64 28.60 -24.28
C ASP A 206 -23.53 29.69 -24.86
N SER A 207 -23.70 30.81 -24.14
CA SER A 207 -24.57 31.92 -24.55
C SER A 207 -23.83 33.06 -25.25
N ILE A 208 -22.54 32.88 -25.54
CA ILE A 208 -21.70 33.86 -26.24
C ILE A 208 -21.53 33.41 -27.70
N ASP A 209 -21.66 34.34 -28.65
CA ASP A 209 -21.53 34.03 -30.07
C ASP A 209 -20.16 33.40 -30.40
N ILE A 210 -20.18 32.27 -31.12
CA ILE A 210 -18.97 31.58 -31.56
C ILE A 210 -18.14 32.52 -32.46
N GLY A 211 -16.84 32.58 -32.19
CA GLY A 211 -15.91 33.50 -32.85
C GLY A 211 -15.74 34.85 -32.16
N THR A 212 -16.43 35.10 -31.03
CA THR A 212 -16.18 36.28 -30.20
C THR A 212 -14.74 36.25 -29.67
N THR A 213 -13.99 37.33 -29.88
CA THR A 213 -12.58 37.46 -29.50
C THR A 213 -12.39 38.46 -28.37
N TYR A 214 -11.43 38.20 -27.50
CA TYR A 214 -11.08 39.06 -26.36
C TYR A 214 -9.63 39.53 -26.42
N GLU A 215 -9.37 40.77 -26.04
CA GLU A 215 -8.04 41.33 -25.85
C GLU A 215 -7.65 41.38 -24.36
N SER A 216 -6.36 41.61 -24.08
CA SER A 216 -5.88 41.68 -22.70
C SER A 216 -6.56 42.82 -21.93
N GLY A 217 -7.16 42.48 -20.79
CA GLY A 217 -7.89 43.41 -19.94
C GLY A 217 -9.41 43.43 -20.17
N ASP A 218 -9.90 42.70 -21.17
CA ASP A 218 -11.34 42.47 -21.31
C ASP A 218 -11.87 41.60 -20.15
N THR A 219 -13.16 41.75 -19.85
CA THR A 219 -13.83 41.03 -18.77
C THR A 219 -15.08 40.31 -19.29
N ILE A 220 -15.40 39.18 -18.68
CA ILE A 220 -16.61 38.40 -18.96
C ILE A 220 -17.41 38.28 -17.66
N SER A 221 -18.62 38.83 -17.65
CA SER A 221 -19.50 38.79 -16.48
C SER A 221 -20.06 37.38 -16.25
N GLY A 222 -20.07 36.95 -14.99
CA GLY A 222 -20.61 35.66 -14.57
C GLY A 222 -21.93 35.76 -13.83
N VAL A 223 -22.55 34.61 -13.57
CA VAL A 223 -23.64 34.49 -12.59
C VAL A 223 -23.06 34.71 -11.20
N GLY A 224 -23.73 35.53 -10.37
CA GLY A 224 -23.24 35.93 -9.04
C GLY A 224 -22.57 37.32 -9.00
N GLY A 225 -22.34 37.95 -10.17
CA GLY A 225 -21.85 39.33 -10.28
C GLY A 225 -20.33 39.49 -10.37
N GLY A 226 -19.58 38.39 -10.39
CA GLY A 226 -18.13 38.38 -10.61
C GLY A 226 -17.74 38.61 -12.07
N GLU A 227 -16.52 39.11 -12.26
CA GLU A 227 -15.94 39.39 -13.59
C GLU A 227 -14.70 38.52 -13.81
N LEU A 228 -14.65 37.81 -14.94
CA LEU A 228 -13.50 37.03 -15.36
C LEU A 228 -12.60 37.88 -16.27
N ALA A 229 -11.43 38.26 -15.78
CA ALA A 229 -10.45 39.04 -16.54
C ALA A 229 -9.65 38.16 -17.50
N ILE A 230 -9.57 38.56 -18.77
CA ILE A 230 -8.91 37.81 -19.83
C ILE A 230 -7.52 38.41 -20.13
N THR A 231 -6.52 37.55 -20.22
CA THR A 231 -5.16 37.92 -20.61
C THR A 231 -4.78 37.21 -21.90
N LYS A 232 -4.28 37.99 -22.86
CA LYS A 232 -3.71 37.50 -24.11
C LYS A 232 -2.18 37.58 -24.03
N ALA A 233 -1.50 36.56 -24.54
CA ALA A 233 -0.05 36.55 -24.62
C ALA A 233 0.46 37.56 -25.66
N GLU A 234 1.52 38.32 -25.31
CA GLU A 234 1.94 39.52 -26.06
C GLU A 234 2.40 39.24 -27.50
N ALA A 235 2.93 38.06 -27.77
CA ALA A 235 3.46 37.70 -29.08
C ALA A 235 2.43 37.02 -29.99
N ASP A 236 1.22 36.76 -29.50
CA ASP A 236 0.22 36.00 -30.24
C ASP A 236 -0.65 36.88 -31.13
N THR A 237 -0.82 36.39 -32.37
CA THR A 237 -1.69 37.01 -33.37
C THR A 237 -3.13 36.51 -33.26
N ILE A 238 -3.37 35.44 -32.50
CA ILE A 238 -4.69 34.84 -32.27
C ILE A 238 -5.18 35.28 -30.87
N PRO A 239 -6.20 36.15 -30.77
CA PRO A 239 -6.78 36.50 -29.48
C PRO A 239 -7.52 35.29 -28.86
N PRO A 240 -7.67 35.25 -27.52
CA PRO A 240 -8.61 34.35 -26.87
C PRO A 240 -9.98 34.42 -27.55
N THR A 241 -10.52 33.27 -27.94
CA THR A 241 -11.70 33.20 -28.81
C THR A 241 -12.69 32.17 -28.29
N VAL A 242 -13.99 32.52 -28.30
CA VAL A 242 -15.06 31.55 -28.01
C VAL A 242 -15.19 30.59 -29.19
N LYS A 243 -15.02 29.30 -28.91
CA LYS A 243 -15.15 28.20 -29.86
C LYS A 243 -16.28 27.26 -29.46
N GLU A 244 -16.69 26.43 -30.40
CA GLU A 244 -17.78 25.48 -30.21
C GLU A 244 -17.19 24.09 -29.95
N ARG A 245 -17.54 23.49 -28.82
CA ARG A 245 -17.22 22.10 -28.47
C ARG A 245 -18.26 21.16 -29.09
N ALA A 246 -19.54 21.52 -28.96
CA ALA A 246 -20.68 20.88 -29.57
C ALA A 246 -21.78 21.92 -29.80
N ALA A 247 -22.84 21.58 -30.55
CA ALA A 247 -23.92 22.52 -30.86
C ALA A 247 -24.53 23.11 -29.59
N GLY A 248 -24.30 24.41 -29.35
CA GLY A 248 -24.77 25.12 -28.15
C GLY A 248 -23.92 24.91 -26.88
N ASP A 249 -22.72 24.34 -27.02
CA ASP A 249 -21.72 24.12 -25.97
C ASP A 249 -20.44 24.89 -26.38
N GLY A 250 -20.28 26.08 -25.80
CA GLY A 250 -19.23 27.03 -26.14
C GLY A 250 -18.12 27.02 -25.09
N TYR A 251 -16.87 27.17 -25.51
CA TYR A 251 -15.72 27.27 -24.60
C TYR A 251 -14.77 28.39 -25.00
N LEU A 252 -14.04 28.93 -24.03
CA LEU A 252 -13.02 29.96 -24.30
C LEU A 252 -11.66 29.30 -24.57
N GLU A 253 -11.12 29.51 -25.77
CA GLU A 253 -9.81 28.98 -26.16
C GLU A 253 -8.72 30.06 -26.10
N PHE A 254 -7.61 29.72 -25.47
CA PHE A 254 -6.36 30.45 -25.42
C PHE A 254 -5.33 29.76 -26.33
N ASN A 255 -4.67 30.55 -27.16
CA ASN A 255 -3.54 30.10 -27.97
C ASN A 255 -2.30 30.82 -27.44
N ASP A 256 -1.29 30.05 -27.06
CA ASP A 256 0.03 30.55 -26.69
C ASP A 256 1.05 30.01 -27.70
N ALA A 257 1.59 30.86 -28.57
CA ALA A 257 2.66 30.50 -29.49
C ALA A 257 3.97 31.23 -29.15
N THR A 258 4.09 31.71 -27.91
CA THR A 258 5.23 32.51 -27.48
C THR A 258 6.54 31.71 -27.45
N THR A 259 7.66 32.39 -27.68
CA THR A 259 8.99 31.77 -27.49
C THR A 259 9.31 31.75 -25.99
N ALA A 260 9.91 30.66 -25.51
CA ALA A 260 10.29 30.50 -24.10
C ALA A 260 11.06 31.73 -23.58
N GLY A 261 10.57 32.32 -22.48
CA GLY A 261 11.18 33.48 -21.83
C GLY A 261 10.61 34.85 -22.22
N THR A 262 9.46 34.91 -22.90
CA THR A 262 8.71 36.17 -23.11
C THR A 262 7.71 36.43 -21.97
N VAL A 263 7.38 37.70 -21.73
CA VAL A 263 6.93 38.19 -20.41
C VAL A 263 5.42 38.06 -20.14
N ARG A 264 4.60 37.57 -21.09
CA ARG A 264 3.13 37.51 -20.89
C ARG A 264 2.52 36.20 -21.39
N GLN A 265 1.95 35.44 -20.45
CA GLN A 265 1.16 34.23 -20.63
C GLN A 265 -0.30 34.59 -20.99
N ALA A 266 -1.00 33.69 -21.67
CA ALA A 266 -2.44 33.82 -21.91
C ALA A 266 -3.23 33.11 -20.80
N GLY A 267 -4.45 33.53 -20.52
CA GLY A 267 -5.28 32.87 -19.51
C GLY A 267 -6.39 33.76 -18.94
N TRP A 268 -6.98 33.32 -17.84
CA TRP A 268 -8.05 34.02 -17.15
C TRP A 268 -7.75 34.20 -15.67
N ALA A 269 -8.32 35.24 -15.06
CA ALA A 269 -8.24 35.49 -13.64
C ALA A 269 -9.59 35.95 -13.08
N TYR A 270 -9.93 35.49 -11.88
CA TYR A 270 -11.04 35.99 -11.09
C TYR A 270 -10.49 36.67 -9.83
N THR A 271 -10.92 37.92 -9.61
CA THR A 271 -10.60 38.70 -8.41
C THR A 271 -11.92 39.04 -7.70
N PRO A 272 -12.24 38.40 -6.57
CA PRO A 272 -13.44 38.71 -5.81
C PRO A 272 -13.38 40.15 -5.25
N SER A 273 -14.56 40.75 -5.06
CA SER A 273 -14.67 42.13 -4.54
C SER A 273 -14.25 42.27 -3.07
N VAL A 274 -14.28 41.16 -2.34
CA VAL A 274 -13.70 40.96 -1.00
C VAL A 274 -12.92 39.64 -1.01
N PRO A 275 -11.83 39.51 -0.23
CA PRO A 275 -11.15 38.22 -0.10
C PRO A 275 -12.11 37.10 0.31
N MET A 276 -11.88 35.90 -0.23
CA MET A 276 -12.65 34.69 0.12
C MET A 276 -12.20 34.20 1.49
N GLU A 277 -12.96 34.59 2.51
CA GLU A 277 -12.69 34.26 3.91
C GLU A 277 -13.43 33.00 4.41
N GLY A 278 -14.17 32.31 3.55
CA GLY A 278 -14.95 31.14 3.93
C GLY A 278 -14.07 29.99 4.42
N ASP A 279 -14.69 29.11 5.21
CA ASP A 279 -14.02 27.92 5.75
C ASP A 279 -13.69 26.90 4.66
N ARG A 280 -14.44 26.91 3.54
CA ARG A 280 -14.18 26.09 2.36
C ARG A 280 -14.31 26.89 1.07
N ILE A 281 -13.31 26.79 0.20
CA ILE A 281 -13.32 27.37 -1.13
C ILE A 281 -13.29 26.25 -2.16
N THR A 282 -14.31 26.16 -3.00
CA THR A 282 -14.37 25.19 -4.09
C THR A 282 -14.22 25.90 -5.43
N VAL A 283 -13.36 25.37 -6.29
CA VAL A 283 -13.17 25.84 -7.67
C VAL A 283 -13.31 24.65 -8.59
N GLU A 284 -14.22 24.74 -9.55
CA GLU A 284 -14.48 23.71 -10.54
C GLU A 284 -14.45 24.31 -11.94
N PHE A 285 -13.85 23.62 -12.91
CA PHE A 285 -13.94 23.97 -14.32
C PHE A 285 -13.61 22.77 -15.20
N ASP A 286 -14.12 22.81 -16.43
CA ASP A 286 -13.72 21.89 -17.49
C ASP A 286 -12.58 22.53 -18.29
N PHE A 287 -11.60 21.73 -18.71
CA PHE A 287 -10.48 22.19 -19.52
C PHE A 287 -10.07 21.17 -20.58
N ILE A 288 -9.39 21.67 -21.61
CA ILE A 288 -8.77 20.88 -22.68
C ILE A 288 -7.38 21.46 -22.98
N LYS A 289 -6.40 20.59 -23.25
CA LYS A 289 -5.05 20.98 -23.69
C LYS A 289 -4.72 20.34 -25.03
N GLY A 290 -4.05 21.08 -25.90
CA GLY A 290 -3.55 20.56 -27.17
C GLY A 290 -2.26 19.74 -27.08
N ASP A 291 -1.66 19.63 -25.89
CA ASP A 291 -0.39 18.94 -25.61
C ASP A 291 -0.44 18.20 -24.26
N THR A 292 0.42 17.20 -24.05
CA THR A 292 0.57 16.49 -22.77
C THR A 292 1.79 16.94 -21.95
N ASP A 293 2.86 17.43 -22.58
CA ASP A 293 4.20 17.41 -21.96
C ASP A 293 4.74 18.81 -21.59
N LYS A 294 3.89 19.69 -21.00
CA LYS A 294 4.32 21.05 -20.61
C LYS A 294 3.66 21.58 -19.34
N ASP A 295 4.47 22.27 -18.55
CA ASP A 295 4.09 22.96 -17.31
C ASP A 295 2.99 24.03 -17.50
N THR A 296 1.73 23.61 -17.54
CA THR A 296 0.57 24.49 -17.61
C THR A 296 -0.05 24.61 -16.24
N ILE A 297 -0.22 25.85 -15.77
CA ILE A 297 -0.86 26.16 -14.49
C ILE A 297 -2.37 26.14 -14.73
N LEU A 298 -3.01 25.04 -14.35
CA LEU A 298 -4.45 24.86 -14.51
C LEU A 298 -5.21 25.67 -13.46
N PHE A 299 -4.68 25.73 -12.25
CA PHE A 299 -5.27 26.48 -11.14
C PHE A 299 -4.19 27.07 -10.25
N ARG A 300 -4.35 28.34 -9.88
CA ARG A 300 -3.45 29.04 -8.96
C ARG A 300 -4.25 29.93 -8.02
N ALA A 301 -3.98 29.78 -6.74
CA ALA A 301 -4.58 30.55 -5.67
C ALA A 301 -3.61 31.61 -5.12
N PHE A 302 -4.12 32.82 -4.88
CA PHE A 302 -3.37 33.94 -4.34
C PHE A 302 -3.98 34.44 -3.05
N ASP A 303 -3.11 34.81 -2.11
CA ASP A 303 -3.37 35.61 -0.94
C ASP A 303 -2.31 36.72 -0.91
N SER A 304 -2.65 37.89 -1.44
CA SER A 304 -1.73 39.02 -1.54
C SER A 304 -1.56 39.75 -0.19
N VAL A 305 -2.35 39.39 0.83
CA VAL A 305 -2.31 40.00 2.17
C VAL A 305 -1.26 39.31 3.04
N ASN A 306 -1.25 37.98 3.06
CA ASN A 306 -0.39 37.19 3.94
C ASN A 306 0.98 36.82 3.32
N ALA A 307 1.23 37.17 2.06
CA ALA A 307 2.44 36.79 1.33
C ALA A 307 3.46 37.95 1.12
N ASP A 308 4.19 38.35 2.18
CA ASP A 308 5.64 38.70 2.25
C ASP A 308 6.07 38.85 3.75
N SER A 309 7.31 39.14 4.19
CA SER A 309 8.65 39.29 3.58
C SER A 309 9.66 38.32 4.23
N SER A 310 9.16 37.22 4.79
CA SER A 310 9.97 36.04 5.13
C SER A 310 9.30 34.72 4.76
N ASN A 311 8.11 34.76 4.11
CA ASN A 311 7.54 33.61 3.41
C ASN A 311 7.71 33.83 1.90
N THR A 312 8.95 33.93 1.41
CA THR A 312 9.28 34.46 0.05
C THR A 312 8.80 33.54 -1.09
N TYR A 313 8.45 34.04 -2.29
CA TYR A 313 9.34 34.83 -3.18
C TYR A 313 8.72 36.03 -3.94
N ALA A 314 8.94 37.21 -3.33
CA ALA A 314 9.49 38.44 -3.92
C ALA A 314 8.67 39.33 -4.87
N SER A 315 7.41 39.02 -5.21
CA SER A 315 6.42 40.05 -5.64
C SER A 315 4.99 39.53 -5.87
N ASP A 316 4.72 38.23 -5.71
CA ASP A 316 3.52 37.61 -6.26
C ASP A 316 2.91 36.65 -5.23
N GLY A 317 1.89 37.11 -4.51
CA GLY A 317 1.29 36.47 -3.32
C GLY A 317 0.55 35.17 -3.56
N ARG A 318 1.20 34.18 -4.18
CA ARG A 318 0.67 32.85 -4.48
C ARG A 318 0.93 31.88 -3.33
N VAL A 319 0.01 30.94 -3.12
CA VAL A 319 0.04 30.05 -1.95
C VAL A 319 0.00 28.57 -2.32
N PHE A 320 -0.73 28.19 -3.37
CA PHE A 320 -0.63 26.86 -3.98
C PHE A 320 -1.11 26.89 -5.44
N GLU A 321 -0.72 25.89 -6.22
CA GLU A 321 -1.19 25.70 -7.59
C GLU A 321 -1.34 24.23 -7.95
N VAL A 322 -2.28 23.94 -8.86
CA VAL A 322 -2.38 22.66 -9.56
C VAL A 322 -1.89 22.88 -10.98
N LYS A 323 -0.87 22.10 -11.37
CA LYS A 323 -0.19 22.23 -12.65
C LYS A 323 0.06 20.87 -13.28
N THR A 324 0.35 20.89 -14.57
CA THR A 324 0.97 19.77 -15.27
C THR A 324 2.49 19.83 -15.11
N GLY A 325 3.17 18.69 -15.07
CA GLY A 325 4.63 18.59 -15.13
C GLY A 325 5.14 18.40 -16.56
N GLU A 326 6.45 18.56 -16.76
CA GLU A 326 7.13 18.29 -18.04
C GLU A 326 6.96 16.86 -18.57
N ASP A 327 6.61 15.92 -17.68
CA ASP A 327 6.32 14.51 -17.97
C ASP A 327 4.82 14.21 -18.14
N GLY A 328 3.97 15.25 -18.17
CA GLY A 328 2.52 15.15 -18.26
C GLY A 328 1.82 14.70 -16.98
N SER A 329 2.56 14.53 -15.88
CA SER A 329 1.98 14.25 -14.56
C SER A 329 1.21 15.46 -14.03
N LEU A 330 0.16 15.23 -13.26
CA LEU A 330 -0.55 16.29 -12.54
C LEU A 330 0.12 16.48 -11.18
N LYS A 331 0.42 17.73 -10.80
CA LYS A 331 1.11 18.05 -9.54
C LYS A 331 0.39 19.17 -8.79
N LEU A 332 0.48 19.14 -7.48
CA LEU A 332 0.18 20.28 -6.60
C LEU A 332 1.48 20.85 -6.06
N SER A 333 1.70 22.15 -6.26
CA SER A 333 2.85 22.86 -5.67
C SER A 333 2.43 23.57 -4.38
N ASP A 334 3.04 23.17 -3.27
CA ASP A 334 2.89 23.78 -1.96
C ASP A 334 4.01 24.82 -1.72
N TYR A 335 3.63 26.09 -1.64
CA TYR A 335 4.58 27.20 -1.47
C TYR A 335 5.00 27.44 -0.01
N PHE A 336 4.38 26.78 0.97
CA PHE A 336 4.84 26.81 2.36
C PHE A 336 5.96 25.82 2.63
N SER A 337 6.06 24.77 1.81
CA SER A 337 7.07 23.73 1.92
C SER A 337 8.22 23.90 0.91
N ALA A 338 9.44 23.68 1.37
CA ALA A 338 10.66 23.66 0.58
C ALA A 338 10.80 22.35 -0.20
N GLY A 339 10.76 22.46 -1.52
CA GLY A 339 11.25 21.46 -2.45
C GLY A 339 12.74 21.59 -2.73
N SER A 340 13.17 21.01 -3.85
CA SER A 340 14.57 21.07 -4.27
C SER A 340 14.98 22.48 -4.72
N ALA A 341 16.22 22.87 -4.40
CA ALA A 341 16.83 24.13 -4.85
C ALA A 341 16.05 25.42 -4.52
N GLY A 342 15.30 25.44 -3.40
CA GLY A 342 14.53 26.62 -2.97
C GLY A 342 13.23 26.85 -3.74
N LYS A 343 12.75 25.84 -4.48
CA LYS A 343 11.43 25.82 -5.12
C LYS A 343 10.34 25.34 -4.15
N PRO A 344 9.04 25.59 -4.43
CA PRO A 344 7.94 24.93 -3.71
C PRO A 344 8.05 23.40 -3.77
N LEU A 345 7.46 22.73 -2.79
CA LEU A 345 7.34 21.29 -2.77
C LEU A 345 6.28 20.88 -3.80
N ASP A 346 6.71 20.20 -4.86
CA ASP A 346 5.81 19.59 -5.84
C ASP A 346 5.40 18.20 -5.35
N ILE A 347 4.09 17.97 -5.27
CA ILE A 347 3.47 16.72 -4.83
C ILE A 347 2.73 16.11 -6.03
N ASP A 348 3.12 14.90 -6.42
CA ASP A 348 2.50 14.21 -7.56
C ASP A 348 1.07 13.76 -7.21
N ILE A 349 0.13 14.06 -8.10
CA ILE A 349 -1.27 13.61 -8.03
C ILE A 349 -1.38 12.33 -8.85
N SER A 350 -1.38 11.20 -8.15
CA SER A 350 -1.38 9.87 -8.76
C SER A 350 -2.71 9.53 -9.45
N GLY A 351 -2.67 8.60 -10.40
CA GLY A 351 -3.89 8.07 -11.05
C GLY A 351 -4.57 9.06 -12.02
N VAL A 352 -3.81 10.01 -12.55
CA VAL A 352 -4.22 10.93 -13.62
C VAL A 352 -3.23 10.81 -14.77
N THR A 353 -3.75 10.56 -15.97
CA THR A 353 -2.97 10.58 -17.22
C THR A 353 -3.69 11.47 -18.21
N LEU A 354 -3.07 12.59 -18.56
CA LEU A 354 -3.62 13.51 -19.54
C LEU A 354 -3.33 13.03 -20.95
N ARG A 355 -4.26 13.29 -21.85
CA ARG A 355 -4.17 13.05 -23.29
C ARG A 355 -4.44 14.36 -24.02
N GLU A 356 -3.73 14.57 -25.12
CA GLU A 356 -3.95 15.74 -25.96
C GLU A 356 -5.41 15.79 -26.45
N ASN A 357 -5.94 17.00 -26.56
CA ASN A 357 -7.26 17.33 -27.07
C ASN A 357 -8.41 16.55 -26.40
N THR A 358 -8.23 16.20 -25.12
CA THR A 358 -9.25 15.54 -24.31
C THR A 358 -9.79 16.51 -23.27
N TRP A 359 -11.11 16.52 -23.09
CA TRP A 359 -11.77 17.31 -22.06
C TRP A 359 -11.72 16.63 -20.70
N TYR A 360 -11.32 17.40 -19.71
CA TYR A 360 -11.22 16.99 -18.32
C TYR A 360 -11.96 17.98 -17.45
N GLY A 361 -12.40 17.54 -16.28
CA GLY A 361 -12.86 18.42 -15.23
C GLY A 361 -11.89 18.42 -14.07
N LEU A 362 -11.51 19.60 -13.60
CA LEU A 362 -10.76 19.79 -12.38
C LEU A 362 -11.67 20.39 -11.32
N ARG A 363 -11.68 19.82 -10.11
CA ARG A 363 -12.29 20.43 -8.93
C ARG A 363 -11.25 20.48 -7.82
N VAL A 364 -11.02 21.68 -7.30
CA VAL A 364 -10.09 21.95 -6.20
C VAL A 364 -10.90 22.45 -5.02
N VAL A 365 -10.75 21.81 -3.86
CA VAL A 365 -11.43 22.19 -2.61
C VAL A 365 -10.36 22.53 -1.58
N TYR A 366 -10.28 23.80 -1.19
CA TYR A 366 -9.45 24.26 -0.08
C TYR A 366 -10.30 24.37 1.20
N THR A 367 -9.82 23.79 2.30
CA THR A 367 -10.46 23.86 3.62
C THR A 367 -9.52 24.55 4.60
N LYS A 368 -9.97 25.68 5.14
CA LYS A 368 -9.16 26.62 5.94
C LYS A 368 -8.80 26.10 7.34
N ALA A 369 -9.66 25.29 7.95
CA ALA A 369 -9.43 24.80 9.31
C ALA A 369 -8.19 23.90 9.44
N ASP A 370 -7.91 23.12 8.39
CA ASP A 370 -6.83 22.12 8.38
C ASP A 370 -5.74 22.43 7.34
N ASP A 371 -5.80 23.61 6.71
CA ASP A 371 -4.96 24.01 5.58
C ASP A 371 -4.89 22.94 4.46
N THR A 372 -6.01 22.23 4.20
CA THR A 372 -6.06 21.11 3.25
C THR A 372 -6.54 21.54 1.87
N VAL A 373 -5.89 21.01 0.83
CA VAL A 373 -6.31 21.10 -0.57
C VAL A 373 -6.63 19.71 -1.09
N LYS A 374 -7.90 19.47 -1.42
CA LYS A 374 -8.36 18.25 -2.11
C LYS A 374 -8.47 18.51 -3.60
N VAL A 375 -7.89 17.62 -4.40
CA VAL A 375 -7.95 17.68 -5.87
C VAL A 375 -8.78 16.51 -6.38
N TYR A 376 -9.88 16.84 -7.05
CA TYR A 376 -10.76 15.90 -7.73
C TYR A 376 -10.61 16.05 -9.23
N PHE A 377 -10.78 14.94 -9.94
CA PHE A 377 -10.59 14.88 -11.38
C PHE A 377 -11.65 14.00 -12.04
N LYS A 378 -12.16 14.44 -13.20
CA LYS A 378 -13.04 13.66 -14.09
C LYS A 378 -12.54 13.73 -15.53
N THR A 379 -12.89 12.75 -16.34
CA THR A 379 -12.64 12.75 -17.79
C THR A 379 -13.97 12.77 -18.53
N GLY A 380 -14.14 13.68 -19.49
CA GLY A 380 -15.40 13.84 -20.22
C GLY A 380 -16.58 14.17 -19.30
N SER A 381 -17.67 13.42 -19.44
CA SER A 381 -18.90 13.56 -18.64
C SER A 381 -18.95 12.64 -17.42
N GLY A 382 -17.83 12.04 -17.00
CA GLY A 382 -17.78 11.17 -15.82
C GLY A 382 -17.93 11.94 -14.50
N GLU A 383 -18.05 11.21 -13.40
CA GLU A 383 -18.11 11.77 -12.06
C GLU A 383 -16.73 12.22 -11.54
N TYR A 384 -16.72 13.22 -10.66
CA TYR A 384 -15.49 13.64 -9.98
C TYR A 384 -15.03 12.56 -9.00
N SER A 385 -13.76 12.17 -9.11
CA SER A 385 -13.10 11.27 -8.15
C SER A 385 -11.98 12.01 -7.41
N LEU A 386 -11.86 11.82 -6.10
CA LEU A 386 -10.76 12.37 -5.30
C LEU A 386 -9.45 11.72 -5.73
N LYS A 387 -8.45 12.54 -6.08
CA LYS A 387 -7.12 12.08 -6.50
C LYS A 387 -6.04 12.33 -5.46
N SER A 388 -6.15 13.43 -4.71
CA SER A 388 -5.18 13.76 -3.67
C SER A 388 -5.78 14.68 -2.62
N THR A 389 -5.29 14.55 -1.38
CA THR A 389 -5.52 15.49 -0.27
C THR A 389 -4.16 15.94 0.25
N VAL A 390 -3.87 17.24 0.19
CA VAL A 390 -2.60 17.81 0.63
C VAL A 390 -2.84 18.77 1.79
N VAL A 391 -2.17 18.54 2.91
CA VAL A 391 -2.03 19.55 3.99
C VAL A 391 -0.90 20.50 3.61
N LEU A 392 -1.19 21.78 3.42
CA LEU A 392 -0.20 22.79 3.07
C LEU A 392 0.81 22.98 4.22
N GLY A 393 2.09 23.18 3.89
CA GLY A 393 3.17 23.36 4.86
C GLY A 393 3.55 22.13 5.67
N SER A 394 3.04 20.93 5.30
CA SER A 394 3.33 19.65 5.97
C SER A 394 4.73 19.11 5.67
N GLY A 395 5.41 19.64 4.65
CA GLY A 395 6.79 19.32 4.32
C GLY A 395 7.83 20.06 5.17
N THR A 396 9.10 20.00 4.74
CA THR A 396 10.14 20.88 5.33
C THR A 396 9.77 22.32 5.01
N LYS A 397 9.48 23.16 6.01
CA LYS A 397 9.03 24.54 5.77
C LYS A 397 10.05 25.37 4.98
N MET A 398 9.57 26.23 4.09
CA MET A 398 10.41 27.23 3.42
C MET A 398 11.07 28.18 4.41
N SER A 399 12.22 28.73 4.03
CA SER A 399 12.97 29.66 4.86
C SER A 399 12.12 30.87 5.26
N GLY A 400 11.75 30.93 6.54
CA GLY A 400 11.00 32.01 7.18
C GLY A 400 9.50 31.73 7.38
N VAL A 401 9.00 30.59 6.87
CA VAL A 401 7.69 30.02 7.23
C VAL A 401 7.80 29.31 8.57
N THR A 402 7.24 29.90 9.62
CA THR A 402 7.13 29.25 10.95
C THR A 402 5.81 28.49 11.11
N GLU A 403 4.73 29.02 10.54
CA GLU A 403 3.38 28.47 10.53
C GLU A 403 2.69 28.85 9.23
N VAL A 404 1.72 28.04 8.78
CA VAL A 404 0.88 28.37 7.64
C VAL A 404 -0.18 29.35 8.13
N PRO A 405 -0.25 30.58 7.57
CA PRO A 405 -1.28 31.53 7.97
C PRO A 405 -2.64 31.10 7.40
N ALA A 406 -3.71 31.44 8.11
CA ALA A 406 -5.06 31.25 7.60
C ALA A 406 -5.25 32.06 6.30
N LEU A 407 -5.44 31.36 5.18
CA LEU A 407 -5.45 31.99 3.87
C LEU A 407 -6.71 32.85 3.66
N SER A 408 -6.48 34.01 3.04
CA SER A 408 -7.44 35.03 2.64
C SER A 408 -7.37 35.18 1.12
N LEU A 409 -7.93 34.22 0.38
CA LEU A 409 -7.70 34.15 -1.06
C LEU A 409 -8.33 35.36 -1.77
N ASP A 410 -7.52 36.16 -2.46
CA ASP A 410 -7.95 37.40 -3.11
C ASP A 410 -7.86 37.37 -4.64
N LYS A 411 -7.34 36.27 -5.20
CA LYS A 411 -7.33 36.04 -6.65
C LYS A 411 -7.17 34.55 -6.97
N LEU A 412 -7.89 34.12 -8.00
CA LEU A 412 -7.77 32.81 -8.64
C LEU A 412 -7.36 32.99 -10.09
N MET A 413 -6.49 32.13 -10.61
CA MET A 413 -5.96 32.30 -11.97
C MET A 413 -5.61 30.97 -12.64
N CYS A 414 -5.73 30.95 -13.97
CA CYS A 414 -5.17 29.93 -14.85
C CYS A 414 -4.33 30.63 -15.93
N VAL A 415 -3.16 30.09 -16.25
CA VAL A 415 -2.28 30.66 -17.30
C VAL A 415 -1.54 29.59 -18.09
N THR A 416 -1.30 29.87 -19.36
CA THR A 416 -0.46 29.06 -20.25
C THR A 416 1.01 29.11 -19.81
N PRO A 417 1.88 28.18 -20.26
CA PRO A 417 3.26 28.09 -19.81
C PRO A 417 4.15 29.32 -20.14
N GLY A 418 3.82 30.12 -21.16
CA GLY A 418 4.65 31.26 -21.60
C GLY A 418 5.90 30.85 -22.40
N GLY A 419 5.86 29.65 -22.98
CA GLY A 419 6.92 29.08 -23.81
C GLY A 419 6.47 27.88 -24.64
N GLY A 420 6.63 28.00 -25.96
CA GLY A 420 6.25 27.00 -26.97
C GLY A 420 4.78 27.09 -27.38
N SER A 421 4.37 26.32 -28.40
CA SER A 421 2.97 26.31 -28.87
C SER A 421 2.08 25.46 -27.95
N VAL A 422 1.06 26.07 -27.35
CA VAL A 422 0.05 25.44 -26.48
C VAL A 422 -1.34 25.98 -26.85
N VAL A 423 -2.31 25.07 -26.94
CA VAL A 423 -3.73 25.40 -27.02
C VAL A 423 -4.38 24.98 -25.72
N TYR A 424 -5.09 25.90 -25.07
CA TYR A 424 -5.80 25.65 -23.81
C TYR A 424 -7.24 26.14 -23.91
N GLY A 425 -8.21 25.26 -23.69
CA GLY A 425 -9.62 25.61 -23.63
C GLY A 425 -10.15 25.47 -22.20
N VAL A 426 -11.09 26.34 -21.82
CA VAL A 426 -11.79 26.28 -20.54
C VAL A 426 -13.29 26.50 -20.73
N ASP A 427 -14.09 25.81 -19.92
CA ASP A 427 -15.52 26.01 -19.80
C ASP A 427 -16.02 25.69 -18.38
N ASN A 428 -17.27 26.02 -18.07
CA ASN A 428 -17.96 25.67 -16.82
C ASN A 428 -17.23 26.09 -15.54
N ILE A 429 -16.63 27.28 -15.53
CA ILE A 429 -15.92 27.80 -14.35
C ILE A 429 -16.94 28.07 -13.24
N TRP A 430 -16.71 27.51 -12.06
CA TRP A 430 -17.53 27.66 -10.87
C TRP A 430 -16.63 27.87 -9.65
N VAL A 431 -16.96 28.87 -8.85
CA VAL A 431 -16.25 29.23 -7.61
C VAL A 431 -17.28 29.39 -6.50
N GLU A 432 -17.09 28.68 -5.39
CA GLU A 432 -17.92 28.77 -4.19
C GLU A 432 -17.06 29.10 -2.97
N ASN A 433 -17.50 30.08 -2.19
CA ASN A 433 -16.89 30.47 -0.92
C ASN A 433 -17.86 30.16 0.24
N TYR A 434 -17.69 29.00 0.88
CA TYR A 434 -18.61 28.45 1.88
C TYR A 434 -18.11 28.65 3.31
N VAL A 435 -19.01 28.92 4.25
CA VAL A 435 -18.74 29.04 5.70
C VAL A 435 -19.42 27.87 6.41
N TYR A 436 -18.66 27.04 7.11
CA TYR A 436 -19.22 25.94 7.91
C TYR A 436 -19.96 26.50 9.11
N VAL A 437 -21.11 25.88 9.40
CA VAL A 437 -21.84 26.09 10.64
C VAL A 437 -21.68 24.83 11.50
N PRO A 438 -21.52 24.96 12.84
CA PRO A 438 -21.56 23.81 13.72
C PRO A 438 -22.85 23.02 13.51
N GLU A 439 -22.70 21.72 13.32
CA GLU A 439 -23.81 20.78 13.14
C GLU A 439 -23.50 19.44 13.78
N ASP A 440 -24.54 18.74 14.21
CA ASP A 440 -24.42 17.39 14.77
C ASP A 440 -24.10 16.39 13.66
N VAL A 441 -23.06 15.60 13.88
CA VAL A 441 -22.69 14.48 13.01
C VAL A 441 -22.53 13.19 13.79
N SER A 442 -22.75 12.08 13.07
CA SER A 442 -22.67 10.75 13.65
C SER A 442 -21.23 10.43 14.03
N VAL A 443 -21.03 10.12 15.30
CA VAL A 443 -19.78 9.59 15.87
C VAL A 443 -19.99 8.14 16.24
N THR A 444 -19.16 7.27 15.67
CA THR A 444 -19.21 5.82 15.89
C THR A 444 -17.96 5.32 16.60
N GLY A 445 -18.04 4.15 17.22
CA GLY A 445 -16.89 3.56 17.88
C GLY A 445 -17.05 2.09 18.16
N GLU A 446 -15.92 1.40 18.26
CA GLU A 446 -15.81 0.04 18.77
C GLU A 446 -15.08 0.05 20.12
N ALA A 447 -15.62 -0.71 21.07
CA ALA A 447 -14.99 -0.97 22.34
C ALA A 447 -14.29 -2.34 22.33
N TYR A 448 -13.13 -2.41 22.97
CA TYR A 448 -12.36 -3.62 23.17
C TYR A 448 -12.09 -3.84 24.65
N THR A 449 -11.60 -5.03 25.01
CA THR A 449 -11.24 -5.34 26.40
C THR A 449 -9.84 -5.93 26.47
N LEU A 450 -9.13 -5.66 27.56
CA LEU A 450 -7.81 -6.21 27.88
C LEU A 450 -7.56 -6.18 29.39
N PHE A 451 -6.59 -6.96 29.87
CA PHE A 451 -6.03 -6.77 31.20
C PHE A 451 -4.86 -5.77 31.20
N SER A 452 -4.77 -4.90 32.21
CA SER A 452 -3.87 -3.73 32.29
C SER A 452 -2.37 -4.01 32.16
N HIS A 453 -1.95 -5.28 32.21
CA HIS A 453 -0.55 -5.72 32.10
C HIS A 453 -0.33 -6.75 30.98
N ASP A 454 -1.36 -7.04 30.17
CA ASP A 454 -1.27 -7.99 29.07
C ASP A 454 -0.59 -7.32 27.87
N LEU A 455 0.66 -7.69 27.60
CA LEU A 455 1.33 -7.39 26.32
C LEU A 455 0.77 -8.29 25.19
N LYS A 456 -0.55 -8.42 25.06
CA LYS A 456 -1.19 -9.24 24.02
C LYS A 456 -1.15 -8.52 22.70
N ASN A 457 -0.46 -9.09 21.71
CA ASN A 457 -0.37 -8.55 20.35
C ASN A 457 -1.64 -8.77 19.49
N SER A 458 -2.81 -8.61 20.11
CA SER A 458 -4.14 -8.65 19.50
C SER A 458 -5.14 -8.04 20.47
N LEU A 459 -6.14 -7.32 19.96
CA LEU A 459 -7.28 -6.87 20.77
C LEU A 459 -8.17 -8.05 21.15
N GLU A 460 -8.65 -8.09 22.39
CA GLU A 460 -9.70 -9.05 22.74
C GLU A 460 -11.08 -8.48 22.35
N PRO A 461 -12.03 -9.36 21.97
CA PRO A 461 -13.42 -8.96 21.82
C PRO A 461 -13.93 -8.27 23.09
N PHE A 462 -14.85 -7.32 22.91
CA PHE A 462 -15.52 -6.65 24.02
C PHE A 462 -16.15 -7.64 24.99
N ASP A 463 -15.87 -7.48 26.29
CA ASP A 463 -16.57 -8.21 27.34
C ASP A 463 -17.99 -7.66 27.49
N SER A 464 -18.97 -8.37 26.93
CA SER A 464 -20.40 -8.02 26.99
C SER A 464 -20.98 -7.91 28.41
N THR A 465 -20.24 -8.29 29.46
CA THR A 465 -20.63 -8.04 30.85
C THR A 465 -20.38 -6.58 31.29
N ILE A 466 -19.59 -5.82 30.53
CA ILE A 466 -19.41 -4.38 30.71
C ILE A 466 -20.72 -3.67 30.33
N ALA A 467 -21.46 -3.25 31.36
CA ALA A 467 -22.72 -2.54 31.23
C ALA A 467 -22.60 -1.13 31.83
N GLY A 468 -23.00 -0.12 31.07
CA GLY A 468 -22.91 1.29 31.43
C GLY A 468 -23.23 2.19 30.25
N THR A 469 -23.01 3.49 30.43
CA THR A 469 -23.16 4.51 29.39
C THR A 469 -21.86 5.25 29.18
N LEU A 470 -21.63 5.68 27.94
CA LEU A 470 -20.59 6.62 27.57
C LEU A 470 -21.17 8.03 27.62
N GLU A 471 -20.48 8.93 28.29
CA GLU A 471 -20.82 10.34 28.39
C GLU A 471 -19.78 11.17 27.64
N PHE A 472 -20.23 11.92 26.64
CA PHE A 472 -19.41 12.82 25.84
C PHE A 472 -19.64 14.25 26.33
N THR A 473 -18.63 14.85 26.93
CA THR A 473 -18.71 16.21 27.50
C THR A 473 -17.92 17.17 26.65
N LYS A 474 -18.58 18.20 26.14
CA LYS A 474 -17.97 19.26 25.34
C LYS A 474 -17.00 20.08 26.19
N SER A 475 -15.84 20.41 25.64
CA SER A 475 -14.79 21.15 26.34
C SER A 475 -15.32 22.48 26.90
N GLY A 476 -15.15 22.69 28.21
CA GLY A 476 -15.65 23.86 28.92
C GLY A 476 -17.06 23.70 29.53
N GLU A 477 -17.75 22.60 29.25
CA GLU A 477 -19.03 22.25 29.86
C GLU A 477 -18.85 21.26 31.03
N THR A 478 -19.84 21.21 31.92
CA THR A 478 -19.84 20.31 33.09
C THR A 478 -20.85 19.17 32.97
N GLU A 479 -21.83 19.31 32.08
CA GLU A 479 -22.84 18.29 31.82
C GLU A 479 -22.52 17.62 30.48
N PRO A 480 -22.83 16.31 30.31
CA PRO A 480 -22.59 15.63 29.05
C PRO A 480 -23.46 16.24 27.94
N TYR A 481 -22.83 16.48 26.78
CA TYR A 481 -23.50 16.89 25.56
C TYR A 481 -24.37 15.75 25.02
N ALA A 482 -23.80 14.54 25.01
CA ALA A 482 -24.49 13.33 24.61
C ALA A 482 -24.15 12.15 25.51
N THR A 483 -25.11 11.24 25.67
CA THR A 483 -24.96 9.99 26.41
C THR A 483 -25.44 8.83 25.54
N THR A 484 -24.63 7.80 25.40
CA THR A 484 -24.95 6.61 24.60
C THR A 484 -24.62 5.32 25.34
N ALA A 485 -25.31 4.23 25.01
CA ALA A 485 -25.04 2.92 25.60
C ALA A 485 -24.13 2.11 24.67
N LEU A 486 -23.28 1.27 25.25
CA LEU A 486 -22.54 0.25 24.51
C LEU A 486 -23.51 -0.89 24.15
N SER A 487 -23.45 -1.34 22.90
CA SER A 487 -24.14 -2.55 22.47
C SER A 487 -23.46 -3.80 23.07
N SER A 488 -24.09 -4.96 22.92
CA SER A 488 -23.52 -6.23 23.39
C SER A 488 -22.26 -6.67 22.63
N ASP A 489 -22.04 -6.14 21.42
CA ASP A 489 -20.84 -6.42 20.61
C ASP A 489 -19.75 -5.35 20.77
N GLY A 490 -19.96 -4.35 21.65
CA GLY A 490 -19.01 -3.28 21.94
C GLY A 490 -19.10 -2.09 21.00
N THR A 491 -19.99 -2.10 20.01
CA THR A 491 -20.23 -0.93 19.15
C THR A 491 -21.07 0.14 19.83
N TYR A 492 -20.90 1.40 19.43
CA TYR A 492 -21.78 2.49 19.81
C TYR A 492 -21.86 3.57 18.72
N SER A 493 -22.89 4.40 18.84
CA SER A 493 -23.14 5.57 18.00
C SER A 493 -23.73 6.69 18.86
N THR A 494 -23.35 7.92 18.57
CA THR A 494 -23.92 9.14 19.15
C THR A 494 -23.81 10.28 18.13
N GLU A 495 -24.59 11.34 18.32
CA GLU A 495 -24.46 12.58 17.53
C GLU A 495 -23.69 13.61 18.34
N LEU A 496 -22.70 14.27 17.75
CA LEU A 496 -21.90 15.32 18.38
C LEU A 496 -21.73 16.52 17.43
N GLU A 497 -21.80 17.73 17.98
CA GLU A 497 -21.65 18.98 17.22
C GLU A 497 -20.20 19.19 16.78
N THR A 498 -20.01 19.45 15.48
CA THR A 498 -18.72 19.81 14.88
C THR A 498 -18.16 21.14 15.40
N GLY A 499 -16.86 21.37 15.20
CA GLY A 499 -16.15 22.53 15.73
C GLY A 499 -15.90 22.50 17.24
N SER A 500 -15.94 21.31 17.84
CA SER A 500 -15.89 21.11 19.30
C SER A 500 -14.99 19.94 19.66
N THR A 501 -14.41 19.99 20.86
CA THR A 501 -13.62 18.89 21.43
C THR A 501 -14.39 18.25 22.59
N TYR A 502 -14.41 16.93 22.66
CA TYR A 502 -15.16 16.15 23.64
C TYR A 502 -14.25 15.26 24.48
N THR A 503 -14.45 15.24 25.79
CA THR A 503 -13.93 14.16 26.64
C THR A 503 -14.96 13.04 26.72
N VAL A 504 -14.50 11.81 26.84
CA VAL A 504 -15.35 10.63 27.05
C VAL A 504 -15.15 10.07 28.45
N GLU A 505 -16.25 9.80 29.14
CA GLU A 505 -16.27 9.09 30.41
C GLU A 505 -17.17 7.87 30.32
N PHE A 506 -16.83 6.80 31.06
CA PHE A 506 -17.69 5.62 31.18
C PHE A 506 -18.36 5.60 32.55
N VAL A 507 -19.69 5.56 32.54
CA VAL A 507 -20.52 5.49 33.75
C VAL A 507 -21.06 4.07 33.90
N PRO A 508 -20.49 3.23 34.79
CA PRO A 508 -20.89 1.85 34.96
C PRO A 508 -22.28 1.71 35.60
N THR A 509 -23.05 0.72 35.15
CA THR A 509 -24.24 0.25 35.89
C THR A 509 -23.78 -0.53 37.13
N SER A 510 -24.52 -0.47 38.24
CA SER A 510 -24.10 -1.09 39.52
C SER A 510 -23.64 -2.56 39.36
N GLY A 511 -22.35 -2.84 39.60
CA GLY A 511 -21.76 -4.19 39.51
C GLY A 511 -20.60 -4.35 38.51
N THR A 512 -20.28 -3.34 37.68
CA THR A 512 -19.25 -3.40 36.62
C THR A 512 -17.99 -2.57 36.90
N ALA A 513 -17.74 -2.22 38.17
CA ALA A 513 -16.68 -1.28 38.61
C ALA A 513 -15.22 -1.79 38.50
N GLU A 514 -14.99 -2.90 37.80
CA GLU A 514 -13.65 -3.52 37.67
C GLU A 514 -12.87 -3.07 36.43
N TYR A 515 -13.53 -2.41 35.48
CA TYR A 515 -12.93 -1.91 34.25
C TYR A 515 -12.72 -0.39 34.27
N THR A 516 -11.62 0.06 33.67
CA THR A 516 -11.32 1.49 33.44
C THR A 516 -10.95 1.71 31.98
N LEU A 517 -11.32 2.85 31.42
CA LEU A 517 -10.84 3.23 30.08
C LEU A 517 -9.32 3.40 30.07
N SER A 518 -8.70 3.01 28.97
CA SER A 518 -7.26 3.20 28.74
C SER A 518 -6.88 4.67 28.57
N PRO A 519 -5.60 5.03 28.78
CA PRO A 519 -5.12 6.39 28.55
C PRO A 519 -5.47 6.97 27.17
N MET A 520 -5.34 6.23 26.06
CA MET A 520 -5.71 6.78 24.73
C MET A 520 -7.23 6.84 24.52
N SER A 521 -7.99 5.95 25.16
CA SER A 521 -9.45 6.08 25.15
C SER A 521 -9.90 7.39 25.78
N LEU A 522 -9.18 7.86 26.79
CA LEU A 522 -9.44 9.13 27.49
C LEU A 522 -8.87 10.38 26.77
N GLU A 523 -8.06 10.22 25.71
CA GLU A 523 -7.64 11.36 24.90
C GLU A 523 -8.89 12.04 24.28
N PRO A 524 -9.01 13.39 24.31
CA PRO A 524 -10.20 14.05 23.79
C PRO A 524 -10.44 13.78 22.30
N LEU A 525 -11.70 13.62 21.91
CA LEU A 525 -12.13 13.57 20.52
C LEU A 525 -12.30 15.00 20.02
N ASP A 526 -11.49 15.41 19.06
CA ASP A 526 -11.60 16.73 18.42
C ASP A 526 -12.34 16.60 17.10
N LEU A 527 -13.53 17.19 17.01
CA LEU A 527 -14.43 17.06 15.86
C LEU A 527 -14.44 18.40 15.11
N LYS A 528 -13.77 18.48 13.96
CA LYS A 528 -13.58 19.75 13.24
C LYS A 528 -14.86 20.21 12.54
N LEU A 529 -14.94 21.51 12.26
CA LEU A 529 -16.02 22.07 11.42
C LEU A 529 -15.97 21.44 10.03
N GLY A 530 -17.12 21.01 9.52
CA GLY A 530 -17.24 20.40 8.20
C GLY A 530 -16.85 18.92 8.11
N GLU A 531 -16.55 18.26 9.23
CA GLU A 531 -16.50 16.80 9.27
C GLU A 531 -17.91 16.22 9.10
N GLU A 532 -18.06 15.20 8.25
CA GLU A 532 -19.36 14.56 7.99
C GLU A 532 -19.69 13.43 9.00
N SER A 533 -18.67 12.96 9.73
CA SER A 533 -18.78 11.91 10.74
C SER A 533 -17.51 11.85 11.60
N GLY A 534 -17.62 11.41 12.85
CA GLY A 534 -16.48 11.14 13.72
C GLY A 534 -16.30 9.67 14.05
N HIS A 535 -15.11 9.31 14.57
CA HIS A 535 -14.83 7.97 15.05
C HIS A 535 -14.01 8.00 16.34
N LYS A 536 -14.37 7.18 17.32
CA LYS A 536 -13.65 7.04 18.58
C LYS A 536 -13.72 5.60 19.06
N ASN A 537 -12.59 4.89 19.05
CA ASN A 537 -12.51 3.57 19.67
C ASN A 537 -12.13 3.67 21.14
N LEU A 538 -12.54 2.65 21.90
CA LEU A 538 -12.32 2.56 23.34
C LEU A 538 -11.69 1.22 23.69
N LEU A 539 -10.80 1.22 24.68
CA LEU A 539 -10.22 0.04 25.29
C LEU A 539 -10.51 0.06 26.79
N PHE A 540 -11.26 -0.95 27.23
CA PHE A 540 -11.52 -1.20 28.64
C PHE A 540 -10.42 -2.09 29.22
N MET A 541 -9.78 -1.63 30.29
CA MET A 541 -8.71 -2.32 30.99
C MET A 541 -9.19 -2.85 32.34
N LYS A 542 -8.84 -4.09 32.67
CA LYS A 542 -9.05 -4.70 33.98
C LYS A 542 -7.75 -5.10 34.64
N ASN A 543 -7.64 -4.94 35.96
CA ASN A 543 -6.44 -5.40 36.67
C ASN A 543 -6.37 -6.92 36.70
N ARG A 544 -5.17 -7.44 36.44
CA ARG A 544 -4.88 -8.87 36.51
C ARG A 544 -4.55 -9.25 37.95
N GLU A 545 -5.18 -10.31 38.44
CA GLU A 545 -4.90 -10.84 39.78
C GLU A 545 -3.59 -11.66 39.77
N PRO A 546 -2.73 -11.56 40.80
CA PRO A 546 -1.53 -12.38 40.90
C PRO A 546 -1.85 -13.87 40.93
N VAL A 547 -1.03 -14.68 40.26
CA VAL A 547 -1.15 -16.15 40.23
C VAL A 547 -0.07 -16.82 41.07
N GLU A 548 -0.34 -18.02 41.58
CA GLU A 548 0.66 -18.82 42.29
C GLU A 548 1.72 -19.38 41.33
N TYR A 549 2.97 -19.47 41.79
CA TYR A 549 4.06 -20.02 40.99
C TYR A 549 3.78 -21.45 40.49
N LYS A 550 4.04 -21.65 39.20
CA LYS A 550 4.10 -22.95 38.53
C LYS A 550 5.43 -23.05 37.79
N ASP A 551 6.09 -24.20 37.91
CA ASP A 551 7.31 -24.49 37.16
C ASP A 551 7.03 -24.81 35.69
N THR A 552 5.81 -25.23 35.35
CA THR A 552 5.35 -25.50 33.99
C THR A 552 3.98 -24.90 33.72
N VAL A 553 3.82 -24.26 32.58
CA VAL A 553 2.54 -23.75 32.06
C VAL A 553 2.33 -24.20 30.62
N TYR A 554 1.07 -24.22 30.16
CA TYR A 554 0.69 -24.76 28.86
C TYR A 554 -0.06 -23.71 28.03
N VAL A 555 0.34 -23.59 26.76
CA VAL A 555 -0.22 -22.66 25.78
C VAL A 555 -0.83 -23.45 24.62
N GLY A 556 -2.06 -23.11 24.23
CA GLY A 556 -2.81 -23.78 23.17
C GLY A 556 -4.31 -23.47 23.21
N ALA A 557 -5.02 -23.79 22.14
CA ALA A 557 -6.44 -23.44 21.98
C ALA A 557 -7.33 -23.97 23.12
N ASP A 558 -7.01 -25.11 23.72
CA ASP A 558 -7.71 -25.75 24.85
C ASP A 558 -6.95 -25.69 26.17
N LYS A 559 -5.82 -24.97 26.23
CA LYS A 559 -4.94 -24.88 27.40
C LYS A 559 -5.27 -23.68 28.29
N GLU A 560 -4.54 -23.61 29.42
CA GLU A 560 -4.60 -22.53 30.42
C GLU A 560 -4.41 -21.16 29.76
N TYR A 561 -3.43 -21.06 28.87
CA TYR A 561 -3.14 -19.86 28.09
C TYR A 561 -3.42 -20.11 26.61
N LYS A 562 -3.97 -19.13 25.90
CA LYS A 562 -4.23 -19.22 24.45
C LYS A 562 -3.02 -18.79 23.62
N ASN A 563 -2.18 -17.93 24.17
CA ASN A 563 -0.98 -17.44 23.51
C ASN A 563 0.15 -17.19 24.52
N LEU A 564 1.36 -17.01 24.00
CA LEU A 564 2.58 -16.83 24.81
C LEU A 564 2.54 -15.52 25.63
N ASN A 565 1.92 -14.47 25.12
CA ASN A 565 1.82 -13.19 25.83
C ASN A 565 0.94 -13.28 27.08
N GLU A 566 -0.14 -14.09 27.06
CA GLU A 566 -0.94 -14.40 28.25
C GLU A 566 -0.13 -15.11 29.32
N ALA A 567 0.63 -16.13 28.92
CA ALA A 567 1.49 -16.87 29.84
C ALA A 567 2.54 -15.93 30.45
N MET A 568 3.19 -15.12 29.63
CA MET A 568 4.19 -14.15 30.09
C MET A 568 3.61 -13.08 31.01
N ALA A 569 2.39 -12.60 30.75
CA ALA A 569 1.71 -11.64 31.63
C ALA A 569 1.49 -12.21 33.04
N ASP A 570 1.09 -13.48 33.16
CA ASP A 570 0.96 -14.15 34.46
C ASP A 570 2.32 -14.49 35.10
N ILE A 571 3.30 -14.93 34.30
CA ILE A 571 4.64 -15.24 34.82
C ILE A 571 5.29 -14.01 35.47
N ARG A 572 5.04 -12.81 34.95
CA ARG A 572 5.49 -11.53 35.54
C ARG A 572 4.88 -11.26 36.92
N THR A 573 3.71 -11.82 37.21
CA THR A 573 2.97 -11.60 38.47
C THR A 573 2.98 -12.80 39.41
N MET A 574 3.67 -13.89 39.05
CA MET A 574 3.72 -15.12 39.84
C MET A 574 4.27 -14.90 41.26
N VAL A 575 3.42 -15.15 42.26
CA VAL A 575 3.80 -15.13 43.67
C VAL A 575 4.55 -16.43 44.01
N GLY A 576 5.68 -16.30 44.73
CA GLY A 576 6.52 -17.43 45.13
C GLY A 576 7.53 -17.91 44.09
N ARG A 577 7.58 -17.25 42.92
CA ARG A 577 8.59 -17.49 41.88
C ARG A 577 9.98 -17.04 42.29
N GLU A 578 10.09 -15.98 43.09
CA GLU A 578 11.37 -15.53 43.62
C GLU A 578 11.68 -16.18 44.97
N GLU A 579 12.89 -16.70 45.12
CA GLU A 579 13.42 -17.21 46.39
C GLU A 579 14.84 -16.67 46.61
N ASN A 580 15.04 -15.92 47.71
CA ASN A 580 16.32 -15.28 48.06
C ASN A 580 16.91 -14.39 46.95
N GLY A 581 16.07 -13.66 46.21
CA GLY A 581 16.51 -12.78 45.12
C GLY A 581 16.82 -13.50 43.80
N VAL A 582 16.54 -14.80 43.71
CA VAL A 582 16.74 -15.60 42.50
C VAL A 582 15.37 -16.04 41.96
N GLN A 583 15.13 -15.78 40.68
CA GLN A 583 13.91 -16.19 40.00
C GLN A 583 13.97 -17.70 39.67
N LYS A 584 12.94 -18.44 40.05
CA LYS A 584 12.78 -19.86 39.70
C LYS A 584 12.45 -20.01 38.20
N PRO A 585 12.92 -21.11 37.57
CA PRO A 585 12.66 -21.35 36.15
C PRO A 585 11.19 -21.64 35.89
N VAL A 586 10.71 -21.23 34.72
CA VAL A 586 9.37 -21.57 34.22
C VAL A 586 9.49 -22.12 32.80
N THR A 587 8.90 -23.29 32.58
CA THR A 587 8.78 -23.90 31.25
C THR A 587 7.39 -23.66 30.68
N ILE A 588 7.33 -23.12 29.48
CA ILE A 588 6.11 -22.88 28.71
C ILE A 588 6.07 -23.92 27.59
N ILE A 589 5.07 -24.81 27.63
CA ILE A 589 4.87 -25.84 26.62
C ILE A 589 3.79 -25.35 25.64
N LEU A 590 4.14 -25.21 24.37
CA LEU A 590 3.25 -24.73 23.30
C LEU A 590 2.74 -25.91 22.47
N ASP A 591 1.42 -26.08 22.42
CA ASP A 591 0.79 -27.01 21.48
C ASP A 591 1.04 -26.56 20.03
N PRO A 592 1.06 -27.49 19.05
CA PRO A 592 1.19 -27.13 17.64
C PRO A 592 0.13 -26.13 17.19
N GLY A 593 0.56 -25.13 16.43
CA GLY A 593 -0.29 -24.05 15.95
C GLY A 593 0.52 -22.79 15.66
N THR A 594 -0.14 -21.80 15.03
CA THR A 594 0.44 -20.49 14.78
C THR A 594 -0.10 -19.48 15.78
N TYR A 595 0.81 -18.84 16.50
CA TYR A 595 0.53 -17.81 17.48
C TYR A 595 1.01 -16.48 16.91
N TYR A 596 0.06 -15.64 16.54
CA TYR A 596 0.35 -14.33 15.98
C TYR A 596 0.66 -13.33 17.10
N GLY A 597 1.77 -12.63 16.96
CA GLY A 597 2.11 -11.52 17.82
C GLY A 597 3.58 -11.25 18.06
N GLN A 598 3.92 -9.98 18.30
CA GLN A 598 5.16 -9.65 18.99
C GLN A 598 5.12 -10.17 20.43
N VAL A 599 6.17 -10.86 20.84
CA VAL A 599 6.36 -11.40 22.19
C VAL A 599 7.63 -10.81 22.79
N ILE A 600 7.55 -10.39 24.05
CA ILE A 600 8.70 -9.92 24.83
C ILE A 600 8.92 -10.88 26.00
N ILE A 601 10.11 -11.50 26.05
CA ILE A 601 10.60 -12.32 27.16
C ILE A 601 11.58 -11.49 27.98
N ASP A 602 11.07 -10.82 29.01
CA ASP A 602 11.76 -9.80 29.82
C ASP A 602 12.12 -10.25 31.24
N VAL A 603 11.78 -11.48 31.60
CA VAL A 603 12.13 -12.09 32.88
C VAL A 603 13.08 -13.26 32.66
N PRO A 604 14.06 -13.50 33.56
CA PRO A 604 15.07 -14.53 33.36
C PRO A 604 14.51 -15.95 33.59
N HIS A 605 15.28 -16.97 33.20
CA HIS A 605 14.98 -18.39 33.42
C HIS A 605 13.63 -18.84 32.80
N ILE A 606 13.39 -18.47 31.55
CA ILE A 606 12.22 -18.90 30.79
C ILE A 606 12.64 -19.92 29.74
N THR A 607 11.95 -21.06 29.72
CA THR A 607 12.06 -22.03 28.63
C THR A 607 10.77 -22.03 27.84
N ILE A 608 10.83 -21.88 26.51
CA ILE A 608 9.71 -22.16 25.61
C ILE A 608 9.99 -23.43 24.82
N LYS A 609 9.00 -24.30 24.71
CA LYS A 609 9.17 -25.60 24.05
C LYS A 609 7.92 -26.03 23.30
N SER A 610 8.09 -26.55 22.09
CA SER A 610 6.98 -27.22 21.38
C SER A 610 6.61 -28.53 22.07
N ALA A 611 5.31 -28.76 22.26
CA ALA A 611 4.78 -30.02 22.77
C ALA A 611 5.07 -31.21 21.82
N ASP A 612 5.17 -30.93 20.52
CA ASP A 612 5.52 -31.89 19.47
C ASP A 612 6.66 -31.33 18.60
N PRO A 613 7.91 -31.81 18.77
CA PRO A 613 9.06 -31.39 17.96
C PRO A 613 8.90 -31.60 16.46
N SER A 614 8.07 -32.58 16.05
CA SER A 614 7.81 -32.87 14.63
C SER A 614 6.78 -31.92 14.01
N ASN A 615 6.03 -31.19 14.84
CA ASN A 615 5.02 -30.21 14.46
C ASN A 615 5.16 -28.96 15.34
N ARG A 616 6.25 -28.23 15.10
CA ARG A 616 6.69 -27.09 15.91
C ARG A 616 5.58 -26.03 16.03
N ALA A 617 5.43 -25.45 17.21
CA ALA A 617 4.67 -24.22 17.41
C ALA A 617 5.32 -23.07 16.62
N VAL A 618 4.50 -22.28 15.94
CA VAL A 618 4.94 -21.14 15.12
C VAL A 618 4.62 -19.85 15.85
N LEU A 619 5.63 -19.00 16.09
CA LEU A 619 5.46 -17.64 16.59
C LEU A 619 5.67 -16.70 15.41
N SER A 620 4.65 -15.92 15.03
CA SER A 620 4.67 -15.13 13.80
C SER A 620 4.19 -13.69 13.98
N ASN A 621 4.77 -12.75 13.26
CA ASN A 621 4.37 -11.34 13.26
C ASN A 621 4.76 -10.64 11.94
N TYR A 622 4.29 -9.41 11.72
CA TYR A 622 4.42 -8.66 10.48
C TYR A 622 5.15 -7.31 10.60
N TYR A 623 5.91 -7.03 11.66
CA TYR A 623 6.60 -5.73 11.76
C TYR A 623 7.92 -5.68 10.98
N GLY A 624 8.09 -4.60 10.22
CA GLY A 624 9.35 -4.12 9.65
C GLY A 624 9.57 -2.62 9.90
N ILE A 625 10.83 -2.18 9.99
CA ILE A 625 11.20 -0.86 10.56
C ILE A 625 11.19 0.33 9.57
N GLY A 626 10.95 0.08 8.28
CA GLY A 626 10.80 1.14 7.26
C GLY A 626 9.38 1.70 7.14
N TYR A 627 8.51 1.36 8.09
CA TYR A 627 7.06 1.53 8.05
C TYR A 627 6.53 1.92 9.44
N VAL A 628 5.31 2.47 9.45
CA VAL A 628 4.58 2.81 10.69
C VAL A 628 3.28 2.00 10.79
N TYR A 629 2.82 1.77 12.03
CA TYR A 629 1.64 0.96 12.35
C TYR A 629 0.84 1.62 13.47
N TYR A 630 -0.48 1.43 13.50
CA TYR A 630 -1.34 1.95 14.57
C TYR A 630 -1.04 1.29 15.91
N SER A 631 -0.69 0.00 15.91
CA SER A 631 -0.42 -0.78 17.12
C SER A 631 0.92 -0.46 17.81
N MET A 632 1.77 0.38 17.21
CA MET A 632 3.06 0.72 17.82
C MET A 632 2.89 1.83 18.86
N GLY A 633 3.19 1.50 20.12
CA GLY A 633 3.24 2.47 21.22
C GLY A 633 4.44 3.41 21.12
N ASP A 634 4.53 4.38 22.04
CA ASP A 634 5.63 5.36 22.09
C ASP A 634 7.00 4.72 22.37
N ASN A 635 7.02 3.52 22.93
CA ASN A 635 8.24 2.73 23.12
C ASN A 635 8.63 1.91 21.88
N SER A 636 7.89 2.04 20.77
CA SER A 636 8.11 1.35 19.49
C SER A 636 7.97 -0.18 19.56
N TYR A 637 7.17 -0.68 20.51
CA TYR A 637 6.69 -2.05 20.58
C TYR A 637 5.16 -2.05 20.48
N TYR A 638 4.58 -3.22 20.26
CA TYR A 638 3.14 -3.37 20.27
C TYR A 638 2.52 -2.82 21.58
N ASN A 639 1.41 -2.11 21.43
CA ASN A 639 0.59 -1.61 22.51
C ASN A 639 -0.90 -1.71 22.14
N ALA A 640 -1.68 -2.40 22.98
CA ALA A 640 -3.11 -2.63 22.72
C ALA A 640 -3.93 -1.33 22.74
N ASP A 641 -3.53 -0.34 23.54
CA ASP A 641 -4.20 0.97 23.60
C ASP A 641 -4.09 1.70 22.26
N TYR A 642 -2.89 1.66 21.67
CA TYR A 642 -2.59 2.19 20.35
C TYR A 642 -3.34 1.43 19.25
N ALA A 643 -3.33 0.10 19.31
CA ALA A 643 -4.03 -0.77 18.37
C ALA A 643 -5.55 -0.55 18.36
N ALA A 644 -6.15 -0.31 19.53
CA ALA A 644 -7.57 -0.01 19.68
C ALA A 644 -7.90 1.40 19.19
N ALA A 645 -7.18 2.40 19.69
CA ALA A 645 -7.50 3.81 19.47
C ALA A 645 -7.35 4.22 18.00
N LYS A 646 -6.31 3.71 17.30
CA LYS A 646 -6.01 4.04 15.88
C LYS A 646 -5.91 5.54 15.58
N ILE A 647 -5.45 6.34 16.55
CA ILE A 647 -5.34 7.80 16.43
C ILE A 647 -4.01 8.23 15.80
N ARG A 648 -2.92 7.49 16.06
CA ARG A 648 -1.57 7.79 15.54
C ARG A 648 -0.80 6.51 15.23
N LYS A 649 0.16 6.61 14.30
CA LYS A 649 1.05 5.50 13.92
C LYS A 649 2.49 5.77 14.35
N ASN A 650 3.20 4.74 14.76
CA ASN A 650 4.63 4.81 15.12
C ASN A 650 5.44 3.71 14.41
N THR A 651 6.76 3.87 14.37
CA THR A 651 7.69 2.86 13.83
C THR A 651 8.00 1.78 14.87
N ALA A 652 8.17 0.55 14.41
CA ALA A 652 8.74 -0.50 15.23
C ALA A 652 10.25 -0.26 15.48
N THR A 653 10.74 -0.67 16.65
CA THR A 653 12.18 -0.69 16.96
C THR A 653 12.69 -2.12 17.03
N ARG A 654 14.02 -2.29 17.17
CA ARG A 654 14.69 -3.60 17.23
C ARG A 654 14.23 -4.54 16.12
N TRP A 655 14.22 -4.02 14.89
CA TRP A 655 13.87 -4.75 13.67
C TRP A 655 12.45 -5.32 13.65
N GLY A 656 11.54 -4.82 14.49
CA GLY A 656 10.17 -5.33 14.56
C GLY A 656 10.11 -6.79 14.98
N ALA A 657 11.07 -7.25 15.78
CA ALA A 657 11.25 -8.66 16.11
C ALA A 657 9.94 -9.33 16.53
N THR A 658 9.65 -10.51 15.96
CA THR A 658 8.51 -11.34 16.38
C THR A 658 8.68 -11.77 17.84
N VAL A 659 9.87 -12.24 18.21
CA VAL A 659 10.21 -12.50 19.61
C VAL A 659 11.43 -11.69 19.99
N ARG A 660 11.30 -10.90 21.06
CA ARG A 660 12.41 -10.19 21.69
C ARG A 660 12.70 -10.78 23.06
N VAL A 661 13.95 -11.13 23.31
CA VAL A 661 14.42 -11.68 24.58
C VAL A 661 15.36 -10.68 25.24
N THR A 662 15.07 -10.30 26.48
CA THR A 662 15.92 -9.44 27.32
C THR A 662 16.17 -10.03 28.71
N GLY A 663 15.56 -11.17 29.04
CA GLY A 663 15.81 -11.91 30.28
C GLY A 663 16.86 -13.00 30.07
N ASP A 664 17.87 -13.02 30.95
CA ASP A 664 18.95 -14.00 30.92
C ASP A 664 18.47 -15.44 31.13
N TYR A 665 19.29 -16.42 30.73
CA TYR A 665 18.97 -17.85 30.86
C TYR A 665 17.68 -18.26 30.15
N PHE A 666 17.45 -17.69 28.96
CA PHE A 666 16.34 -18.09 28.09
C PHE A 666 16.69 -19.35 27.31
N THR A 667 15.72 -20.27 27.18
CA THR A 667 15.86 -21.46 26.34
C THR A 667 14.68 -21.57 25.37
N ALA A 668 14.96 -21.87 24.10
CA ALA A 668 13.94 -22.25 23.13
C ALA A 668 14.24 -23.63 22.54
N GLU A 669 13.26 -24.53 22.59
CA GLU A 669 13.35 -25.89 22.05
C GLU A 669 12.26 -26.14 21.00
N ASP A 670 12.70 -26.48 19.77
CA ASP A 670 11.83 -26.87 18.67
C ASP A 670 10.75 -25.83 18.31
N ILE A 671 11.07 -24.54 18.38
CA ILE A 671 10.15 -23.44 18.01
C ILE A 671 10.41 -22.98 16.58
N TYR A 672 9.35 -22.64 15.85
CA TYR A 672 9.47 -21.91 14.59
C TYR A 672 9.15 -20.42 14.81
N PHE A 673 10.19 -19.58 14.79
CA PHE A 673 10.10 -18.13 14.75
C PHE A 673 9.96 -17.63 13.32
N ASP A 674 8.90 -16.88 13.05
CA ASP A 674 8.53 -16.41 11.73
C ASP A 674 8.30 -14.89 11.74
N ASN A 675 8.75 -14.19 10.71
CA ASN A 675 8.32 -12.82 10.45
C ASN A 675 7.84 -12.72 9.00
N THR A 676 6.54 -12.49 8.83
CA THR A 676 5.88 -12.52 7.51
C THR A 676 6.19 -11.29 6.67
N PHE A 677 6.81 -10.26 7.22
CA PHE A 677 6.93 -8.95 6.57
C PHE A 677 7.54 -9.00 5.16
N ASN A 678 8.55 -9.85 4.96
CA ASN A 678 9.20 -10.05 3.65
C ASN A 678 8.70 -11.29 2.89
N GLN A 679 7.63 -11.91 3.37
CA GLN A 679 7.07 -13.15 2.83
C GLN A 679 5.70 -12.89 2.20
N VAL A 680 4.82 -12.18 2.90
CA VAL A 680 3.44 -11.89 2.50
C VAL A 680 2.94 -10.63 3.21
N VAL A 681 2.09 -9.85 2.54
CA VAL A 681 1.31 -8.79 3.18
C VAL A 681 0.06 -9.44 3.79
N THR A 682 -0.10 -9.36 5.11
CA THR A 682 -1.23 -9.99 5.81
C THR A 682 -2.41 -9.03 5.99
N ASP A 683 -3.62 -9.55 6.14
CA ASP A 683 -4.79 -8.71 6.44
C ASP A 683 -4.65 -7.98 7.77
N ALA A 684 -4.03 -8.63 8.77
CA ALA A 684 -3.75 -8.00 10.06
C ALA A 684 -2.79 -6.81 9.91
N GLU A 685 -1.77 -6.94 9.07
CA GLU A 685 -0.84 -5.86 8.77
C GLU A 685 -1.53 -4.65 8.11
N LEU A 686 -2.44 -4.91 7.16
CA LEU A 686 -3.23 -3.86 6.50
C LEU A 686 -4.23 -3.22 7.48
N ALA A 687 -4.89 -4.01 8.31
CA ALA A 687 -5.84 -3.53 9.32
C ALA A 687 -5.16 -2.70 10.43
N ASP A 688 -3.87 -2.93 10.65
CA ASP A 688 -2.98 -2.15 11.52
C ASP A 688 -2.44 -0.87 10.83
N GLY A 689 -2.86 -0.63 9.58
CA GLY A 689 -2.59 0.61 8.87
C GLY A 689 -1.14 0.76 8.43
N VAL A 690 -0.45 -0.33 8.06
CA VAL A 690 0.93 -0.24 7.56
C VAL A 690 1.08 0.79 6.44
N GLU A 691 2.05 1.68 6.58
CA GLU A 691 2.42 2.62 5.52
C GLU A 691 3.91 3.00 5.58
N PRO A 692 4.55 3.34 4.44
CA PRO A 692 5.91 3.86 4.42
C PRO A 692 6.10 5.04 5.37
N GLY A 693 7.02 4.94 6.33
CA GLY A 693 7.23 6.00 7.31
C GLY A 693 8.46 5.81 8.18
N GLY A 694 8.76 6.83 9.01
CA GLY A 694 9.90 6.80 9.94
C GLY A 694 11.25 7.22 9.35
N GLY A 695 12.28 7.24 10.21
CA GLY A 695 13.64 7.67 9.84
C GLY A 695 14.37 6.73 8.88
N SER A 696 13.81 5.55 8.60
CA SER A 696 14.30 4.55 7.64
C SER A 696 13.25 4.24 6.56
N ARG A 697 12.40 5.22 6.21
CA ARG A 697 11.28 5.05 5.28
C ARG A 697 11.67 4.25 4.03
N LYS A 698 10.91 3.19 3.77
CA LYS A 698 11.01 2.36 2.58
C LYS A 698 10.02 2.84 1.53
N ASP A 699 10.48 3.19 0.34
CA ASP A 699 9.60 3.63 -0.75
C ASP A 699 8.98 2.43 -1.50
N PHE A 700 8.10 1.70 -0.82
CA PHE A 700 7.34 0.58 -1.38
C PHE A 700 5.98 0.49 -0.67
N THR A 701 4.89 0.69 -1.42
CA THR A 701 3.53 0.59 -0.86
C THR A 701 3.16 -0.86 -0.60
N ARG A 702 2.62 -1.13 0.60
CA ARG A 702 2.18 -2.45 1.01
C ARG A 702 0.66 -2.52 0.88
N ALA A 703 0.21 -3.37 -0.03
CA ALA A 703 -1.20 -3.57 -0.36
C ALA A 703 -1.48 -5.07 -0.50
N SER A 704 -2.75 -5.47 -0.45
CA SER A 704 -3.14 -6.86 -0.65
C SER A 704 -2.61 -7.39 -1.99
N GLY A 705 -2.01 -8.58 -1.96
CA GLY A 705 -1.38 -9.20 -3.14
C GLY A 705 -0.01 -8.64 -3.56
N ALA A 706 0.53 -7.61 -2.88
CA ALA A 706 1.84 -7.06 -3.23
C ALA A 706 2.97 -8.09 -3.07
N ASN A 707 3.85 -8.20 -4.08
CA ASN A 707 5.00 -9.12 -4.04
C ASN A 707 6.15 -8.56 -3.18
N VAL A 708 6.07 -8.82 -1.88
CA VAL A 708 7.08 -8.40 -0.88
C VAL A 708 8.34 -9.27 -0.85
N ARG A 709 8.37 -10.37 -1.63
CA ARG A 709 9.51 -11.30 -1.75
C ARG A 709 10.56 -10.84 -2.76
N THR A 710 10.41 -9.65 -3.35
CA THR A 710 11.40 -9.06 -4.26
C THR A 710 12.52 -8.36 -3.50
N LYS A 711 13.70 -8.24 -4.12
CA LYS A 711 14.80 -7.48 -3.52
C LYS A 711 14.43 -6.01 -3.28
N ALA A 712 13.67 -5.42 -4.19
CA ALA A 712 13.23 -4.02 -4.10
C ALA A 712 12.28 -3.79 -2.91
N ALA A 713 11.36 -4.71 -2.64
CA ALA A 713 10.40 -4.60 -1.54
C ALA A 713 11.00 -4.96 -0.17
N THR A 714 12.05 -5.78 -0.15
CA THR A 714 12.67 -6.28 1.09
C THR A 714 13.12 -5.14 2.01
N GLU A 715 12.83 -5.29 3.30
CA GLU A 715 13.25 -4.40 4.38
C GLU A 715 13.54 -5.22 5.63
N ARG A 716 14.24 -4.62 6.60
CA ARG A 716 14.70 -5.33 7.80
C ARG A 716 13.51 -5.70 8.71
N ALA A 717 13.42 -6.98 9.04
CA ALA A 717 12.34 -7.55 9.85
C ALA A 717 12.83 -8.84 10.54
N ALA A 718 13.00 -8.80 11.87
CA ALA A 718 13.57 -9.92 12.63
C ALA A 718 12.50 -10.95 13.02
N ALA A 719 12.85 -12.24 12.94
CA ALA A 719 12.08 -13.32 13.52
C ALA A 719 12.42 -13.49 15.02
N LEU A 720 13.69 -13.37 15.37
CA LEU A 720 14.17 -13.46 16.75
C LEU A 720 15.23 -12.38 17.01
N ALA A 721 15.09 -11.66 18.11
CA ALA A 721 16.11 -10.74 18.61
C ALA A 721 16.41 -11.02 20.08
N VAL A 722 17.68 -11.28 20.40
CA VAL A 722 18.12 -11.56 21.76
C VAL A 722 19.10 -10.48 22.22
N ASP A 723 18.74 -9.78 23.29
CA ASP A 723 19.55 -8.83 24.06
C ASP A 723 19.73 -9.40 25.49
N ALA A 724 20.26 -10.63 25.62
CA ALA A 724 20.35 -11.36 26.89
C ALA A 724 21.50 -12.36 26.92
N ASP A 725 21.98 -12.69 28.12
CA ASP A 725 23.07 -13.65 28.33
C ASP A 725 22.57 -15.06 28.66
N TYR A 726 23.45 -16.04 28.42
CA TYR A 726 23.26 -17.46 28.76
C TYR A 726 22.06 -18.11 28.07
N CYS A 727 21.81 -17.75 26.81
CA CYS A 727 20.65 -18.21 26.07
C CYS A 727 20.94 -19.46 25.21
N GLU A 728 20.03 -20.43 25.20
CA GLU A 728 20.15 -21.68 24.44
C GLU A 728 19.00 -21.84 23.44
N ILE A 729 19.31 -22.03 22.17
CA ILE A 729 18.30 -22.13 21.09
C ILE A 729 18.54 -23.44 20.33
N ILE A 730 17.65 -24.41 20.49
CA ILE A 730 17.88 -25.81 20.12
C ILE A 730 16.77 -26.28 19.18
N GLY A 731 17.14 -26.86 18.02
CA GLY A 731 16.18 -27.43 17.09
C GLY A 731 15.19 -26.43 16.48
N CYS A 732 15.47 -25.13 16.61
CA CYS A 732 14.55 -24.07 16.23
C CYS A 732 14.70 -23.67 14.76
N LYS A 733 13.64 -23.09 14.20
CA LYS A 733 13.64 -22.51 12.86
C LYS A 733 13.38 -21.01 12.94
N MET A 734 14.13 -20.20 12.20
CA MET A 734 13.93 -18.75 12.09
C MET A 734 13.78 -18.37 10.63
N VAL A 735 12.70 -17.64 10.28
CA VAL A 735 12.43 -17.25 8.88
C VAL A 735 12.07 -15.78 8.74
N SER A 736 12.85 -15.08 7.92
CA SER A 736 12.57 -13.78 7.33
C SER A 736 13.44 -13.62 6.07
N SER A 737 13.74 -12.39 5.64
CA SER A 737 14.62 -12.08 4.50
C SER A 737 15.82 -11.24 4.92
N GLN A 738 15.62 -9.98 5.33
CA GLN A 738 16.71 -9.13 5.79
C GLN A 738 16.68 -9.00 7.31
N ASP A 739 17.84 -9.13 7.96
CA ASP A 739 18.02 -9.00 9.41
C ASP A 739 17.12 -10.00 10.19
N THR A 740 17.24 -11.31 9.90
CA THR A 740 16.34 -12.35 10.46
C THR A 740 16.59 -12.65 11.94
N LEU A 741 17.85 -12.82 12.33
CA LEU A 741 18.26 -13.18 13.68
C LEU A 741 19.25 -12.15 14.23
N TYR A 742 18.82 -11.45 15.28
CA TYR A 742 19.69 -10.57 16.06
C TYR A 742 20.23 -11.28 17.30
N THR A 743 21.54 -11.17 17.55
CA THR A 743 22.19 -11.65 18.78
C THR A 743 22.94 -10.51 19.49
N GLY A 744 22.83 -10.47 20.82
CA GLY A 744 23.49 -9.49 21.68
C GLY A 744 23.62 -10.06 23.10
N GLY A 745 24.62 -10.92 23.28
CA GLY A 745 24.94 -11.59 24.54
C GLY A 745 25.69 -12.90 24.33
N MET A 746 25.72 -13.74 25.36
CA MET A 746 26.32 -15.07 25.33
C MET A 746 25.30 -16.15 24.95
N MET A 747 25.47 -16.82 23.81
CA MET A 747 24.41 -17.66 23.23
C MET A 747 24.92 -18.95 22.57
N TYR A 748 24.16 -20.04 22.71
CA TYR A 748 24.41 -21.32 22.05
C TYR A 748 23.23 -21.71 21.16
N PHE A 749 23.47 -21.84 19.86
CA PHE A 749 22.53 -22.35 18.87
C PHE A 749 22.94 -23.76 18.45
N LYS A 750 22.00 -24.71 18.48
CA LYS A 750 22.26 -26.09 18.07
C LYS A 750 21.16 -26.63 17.18
N ASP A 751 21.54 -27.29 16.09
CA ASP A 751 20.61 -27.98 15.18
C ASP A 751 19.48 -27.07 14.66
N CYS A 752 19.76 -25.77 14.49
CA CYS A 752 18.76 -24.77 14.07
C CYS A 752 18.74 -24.58 12.55
N GLU A 753 17.61 -24.13 12.01
CA GLU A 753 17.44 -23.70 10.62
C GLU A 753 17.24 -22.19 10.54
N ILE A 754 18.18 -21.46 9.94
CA ILE A 754 18.16 -20.00 9.88
C ILE A 754 18.02 -19.54 8.43
N TYR A 755 16.85 -19.01 8.08
CA TYR A 755 16.54 -18.57 6.73
C TYR A 755 16.71 -17.06 6.58
N GLY A 756 17.40 -16.63 5.53
CA GLY A 756 17.36 -15.23 5.12
C GLY A 756 18.25 -14.92 3.92
N ASN A 757 18.44 -13.63 3.67
CA ASN A 757 19.17 -13.10 2.54
C ASN A 757 20.24 -12.09 3.00
N THR A 758 19.87 -10.85 3.29
CA THR A 758 20.85 -9.82 3.67
C THR A 758 20.99 -9.78 5.19
N ASP A 759 22.22 -9.95 5.67
CA ASP A 759 22.59 -9.84 7.10
C ASP A 759 21.71 -10.69 8.01
N TYR A 760 21.35 -11.90 7.56
CA TYR A 760 20.28 -12.63 8.23
C TYR A 760 20.69 -13.19 9.60
N ILE A 761 21.98 -13.25 9.91
CA ILE A 761 22.53 -13.39 11.26
C ILE A 761 23.37 -12.15 11.57
N PHE A 762 22.92 -11.30 12.48
CA PHE A 762 23.56 -10.01 12.75
C PHE A 762 23.49 -9.63 14.22
N GLY A 763 24.23 -8.60 14.62
CA GLY A 763 24.53 -8.34 16.03
C GLY A 763 25.93 -8.84 16.38
N GLY A 764 26.17 -9.36 17.58
CA GLY A 764 27.50 -9.84 17.93
C GLY A 764 27.59 -10.54 19.28
N ASP A 765 28.72 -10.29 19.94
CA ASP A 765 29.10 -10.77 21.27
C ASP A 765 29.67 -12.20 21.27
N ASN A 766 29.18 -13.13 22.09
CA ASN A 766 29.80 -14.44 22.27
C ASN A 766 28.83 -15.55 21.85
N VAL A 767 28.84 -15.91 20.57
CA VAL A 767 27.81 -16.78 19.99
C VAL A 767 28.41 -17.97 19.25
N VAL A 768 27.89 -19.17 19.55
CA VAL A 768 28.21 -20.39 18.83
C VAL A 768 26.98 -20.89 18.07
N PHE A 769 27.17 -21.23 16.80
CA PHE A 769 26.23 -21.98 15.97
C PHE A 769 26.83 -23.35 15.68
N ASP A 770 26.25 -24.38 16.28
CA ASP A 770 26.69 -25.77 16.22
C ASP A 770 25.71 -26.58 15.38
N SER A 771 26.21 -27.12 14.26
CA SER A 771 25.43 -28.02 13.39
C SER A 771 24.15 -27.40 12.84
N CYS A 772 24.13 -26.08 12.62
CA CYS A 772 22.99 -25.35 12.08
C CYS A 772 22.91 -25.34 10.55
N ASP A 773 21.71 -25.26 10.02
CA ASP A 773 21.41 -24.99 8.62
C ASP A 773 21.32 -23.49 8.37
N LEU A 774 22.15 -22.99 7.45
CA LEU A 774 22.24 -21.60 7.02
C LEU A 774 21.60 -21.47 5.64
N VAL A 775 20.32 -21.06 5.60
CA VAL A 775 19.48 -21.22 4.42
C VAL A 775 19.27 -19.90 3.69
N TRP A 776 19.70 -19.81 2.43
CA TRP A 776 19.33 -18.69 1.59
C TRP A 776 17.82 -18.70 1.33
N TYR A 777 17.11 -17.63 1.70
CA TYR A 777 15.66 -17.51 1.48
C TYR A 777 15.32 -17.32 0.00
N GLY A 778 16.13 -16.52 -0.71
CA GLY A 778 15.98 -16.20 -2.14
C GLY A 778 15.07 -14.99 -2.41
N TYR A 779 15.01 -14.57 -3.67
CA TYR A 779 14.12 -13.49 -4.14
C TYR A 779 13.27 -13.96 -5.31
N SER A 780 12.01 -13.51 -5.41
CA SER A 780 11.05 -13.99 -6.42
C SER A 780 11.29 -13.49 -7.85
N GLY A 781 12.20 -12.53 -8.07
CA GLY A 781 12.40 -11.88 -9.38
C GLY A 781 13.86 -11.69 -9.81
N SER A 782 14.83 -12.09 -8.99
CA SER A 782 16.25 -11.86 -9.26
C SER A 782 17.13 -12.91 -8.59
N ARG A 783 18.29 -13.18 -9.18
CA ARG A 783 19.33 -14.06 -8.60
C ARG A 783 20.32 -13.27 -7.74
N ASP A 784 19.80 -12.40 -6.89
CA ASP A 784 20.65 -11.60 -6.01
C ASP A 784 21.21 -12.45 -4.86
N GLY A 785 22.44 -12.12 -4.46
CA GLY A 785 23.05 -12.67 -3.25
C GLY A 785 22.76 -11.81 -2.01
N GLY A 786 23.09 -12.34 -0.85
CA GLY A 786 23.07 -11.61 0.41
C GLY A 786 24.32 -11.86 1.25
N HIS A 787 24.20 -11.76 2.57
CA HIS A 787 25.30 -11.93 3.51
C HIS A 787 24.81 -12.80 4.65
N ILE A 788 25.49 -13.92 4.90
CA ILE A 788 25.11 -14.82 6.00
C ILE A 788 25.24 -14.10 7.34
N THR A 789 26.41 -13.51 7.60
CA THR A 789 26.68 -12.80 8.86
C THR A 789 26.92 -11.30 8.68
N ALA A 790 26.50 -10.51 9.66
CA ALA A 790 26.91 -9.12 9.84
C ALA A 790 27.24 -8.87 11.32
N ASN A 791 28.45 -9.29 11.72
CA ASN A 791 28.89 -9.24 13.11
C ASN A 791 29.43 -7.85 13.52
N LYS A 792 28.98 -7.38 14.68
CA LYS A 792 29.42 -6.20 15.41
C LYS A 792 29.28 -6.47 16.92
N ASN A 793 30.38 -6.82 17.55
CA ASN A 793 30.46 -7.04 18.99
C ASN A 793 30.29 -5.72 19.77
N GLY A 794 29.75 -5.83 20.98
CA GLY A 794 29.70 -4.73 21.95
C GLY A 794 31.10 -4.33 22.45
N SER A 795 32.02 -5.29 22.53
CA SER A 795 33.43 -5.07 22.91
C SER A 795 34.41 -5.74 21.94
N GLU A 796 35.59 -5.13 21.75
CA GLU A 796 36.70 -5.75 21.02
C GLU A 796 37.26 -7.00 21.71
N THR A 797 36.89 -7.24 22.98
CA THR A 797 37.30 -8.44 23.72
C THR A 797 36.40 -9.65 23.46
N ASP A 798 35.18 -9.44 22.96
CA ASP A 798 34.23 -10.52 22.74
C ASP A 798 34.72 -11.42 21.60
N ALA A 799 34.39 -12.71 21.68
CA ALA A 799 34.86 -13.73 20.75
C ALA A 799 34.23 -13.62 19.37
N GLY A 800 33.04 -13.02 19.26
CA GLY A 800 32.26 -12.90 18.03
C GLY A 800 31.44 -14.16 17.75
N TYR A 801 31.40 -14.55 16.47
CA TYR A 801 30.66 -15.72 16.03
C TYR A 801 31.57 -16.90 15.73
N PHE A 802 31.19 -18.08 16.21
CA PHE A 802 31.74 -19.37 15.77
C PHE A 802 30.66 -20.24 15.18
N LEU A 803 30.76 -20.51 13.88
CA LEU A 803 29.86 -21.38 13.14
C LEU A 803 30.61 -22.66 12.81
N THR A 804 30.26 -23.76 13.46
CA THR A 804 30.95 -25.05 13.36
C THR A 804 30.00 -26.15 12.91
N GLY A 805 30.44 -27.00 11.97
CA GLY A 805 29.63 -28.11 11.45
C GLY A 805 28.35 -27.68 10.71
N CYS A 806 28.22 -26.38 10.38
CA CYS A 806 27.01 -25.84 9.77
C CYS A 806 26.89 -26.24 8.28
N THR A 807 25.67 -26.25 7.76
CA THR A 807 25.40 -26.52 6.33
C THR A 807 24.75 -25.32 5.65
N VAL A 808 25.35 -24.81 4.57
CA VAL A 808 24.74 -23.77 3.72
C VAL A 808 23.78 -24.42 2.73
N LYS A 809 22.51 -24.00 2.79
CA LYS A 809 21.40 -24.52 1.98
C LYS A 809 20.70 -23.40 1.22
N ARG A 810 19.73 -23.76 0.38
CA ARG A 810 18.77 -22.83 -0.24
C ARG A 810 17.36 -23.26 0.09
N ASN A 811 16.45 -22.30 0.18
CA ASN A 811 15.02 -22.55 0.35
C ASN A 811 14.53 -23.50 -0.77
N PRO A 812 13.78 -24.57 -0.45
CA PRO A 812 13.24 -25.47 -1.46
C PRO A 812 12.11 -24.87 -2.31
N ASP A 813 11.58 -23.70 -1.95
CA ASP A 813 10.56 -23.00 -2.74
C ASP A 813 11.06 -22.68 -4.16
N SER A 814 10.46 -23.33 -5.17
CA SER A 814 10.83 -23.18 -6.58
C SER A 814 10.50 -21.80 -7.17
N SER A 815 9.69 -21.00 -6.48
CA SER A 815 9.40 -19.61 -6.87
C SER A 815 10.53 -18.65 -6.48
N MET A 816 11.52 -19.11 -5.71
CA MET A 816 12.66 -18.31 -5.29
C MET A 816 13.88 -18.49 -6.21
N SER A 817 14.59 -17.40 -6.42
CA SER A 817 15.86 -17.35 -7.13
C SER A 817 17.01 -17.02 -6.17
N PHE A 818 18.18 -17.63 -6.43
CA PHE A 818 19.33 -17.57 -5.53
C PHE A 818 20.59 -17.09 -6.26
N GLY A 819 21.33 -16.20 -5.61
CA GLY A 819 22.71 -15.85 -5.94
C GLY A 819 23.68 -16.34 -4.85
N ALA A 820 24.98 -16.38 -5.16
CA ALA A 820 26.00 -16.96 -4.28
C ALA A 820 26.12 -16.28 -2.89
N GLY A 821 25.83 -14.98 -2.79
CA GLY A 821 26.00 -14.22 -1.54
C GLY A 821 27.43 -14.25 -0.99
N THR A 822 27.60 -13.93 0.30
CA THR A 822 28.88 -13.96 1.02
C THR A 822 28.77 -14.66 2.39
N PHE A 823 29.90 -15.14 2.93
CA PHE A 823 29.98 -15.59 4.34
C PHE A 823 29.60 -14.49 5.34
N GLY A 824 29.78 -13.22 4.97
CA GLY A 824 29.31 -12.10 5.75
C GLY A 824 29.94 -10.77 5.39
N ARG A 825 29.69 -9.77 6.25
CA ARG A 825 30.30 -8.45 6.21
C ARG A 825 30.62 -7.89 7.59
N ASN A 826 31.64 -7.04 7.67
CA ASN A 826 32.18 -6.55 8.95
C ASN A 826 31.48 -5.28 9.47
N TRP A 827 30.24 -5.41 9.98
CA TRP A 827 29.41 -4.25 10.36
C TRP A 827 30.08 -3.25 11.32
N GLY A 828 30.86 -3.73 12.30
CA GLY A 828 31.64 -2.86 13.21
C GLY A 828 33.01 -2.41 12.66
N GLY A 829 33.58 -3.16 11.72
CA GLY A 829 34.97 -3.04 11.29
C GLY A 829 36.00 -3.42 12.36
N GLY A 830 37.26 -3.55 11.95
CA GLY A 830 38.38 -3.85 12.85
C GLY A 830 38.11 -5.04 13.79
N LEU A 831 38.54 -4.92 15.05
CA LEU A 831 38.36 -5.94 16.08
C LEU A 831 36.94 -6.02 16.66
N LEU A 832 36.03 -5.13 16.27
CA LEU A 832 34.61 -5.22 16.63
C LEU A 832 33.85 -6.21 15.75
N SER A 833 34.47 -6.75 14.70
CA SER A 833 33.87 -7.79 13.86
C SER A 833 34.75 -9.03 13.84
N LYS A 834 34.24 -10.14 14.40
CA LYS A 834 34.94 -11.43 14.46
C LYS A 834 33.99 -12.55 14.10
N VAL A 835 34.35 -13.33 13.07
CA VAL A 835 33.53 -14.44 12.59
C VAL A 835 34.44 -15.58 12.18
N PHE A 836 34.14 -16.78 12.65
CA PHE A 836 34.88 -18.00 12.32
C PHE A 836 33.91 -19.07 11.82
N PHE A 837 33.98 -19.40 10.54
CA PHE A 837 33.35 -20.59 9.96
C PHE A 837 34.35 -21.74 9.96
N TYR A 838 33.95 -22.86 10.54
CA TYR A 838 34.73 -24.09 10.57
C TYR A 838 33.88 -25.29 10.14
N ASP A 839 34.47 -26.17 9.34
CA ASP A 839 33.86 -27.42 8.90
C ASP A 839 32.45 -27.23 8.28
N THR A 840 32.34 -26.24 7.40
CA THR A 840 31.06 -25.86 6.79
C THR A 840 30.78 -26.68 5.54
N THR A 841 29.61 -27.32 5.47
CA THR A 841 29.16 -28.05 4.29
C THR A 841 28.37 -27.13 3.35
N ILE A 842 28.65 -27.17 2.05
CA ILE A 842 27.81 -26.55 1.02
C ILE A 842 26.95 -27.65 0.39
N ALA A 843 25.64 -27.57 0.59
CA ALA A 843 24.70 -28.57 0.08
C ALA A 843 24.70 -28.66 -1.45
N ASP A 844 24.25 -29.79 -1.99
CA ASP A 844 24.16 -29.98 -3.44
C ASP A 844 23.27 -28.92 -4.12
N GLY A 845 23.69 -28.47 -5.30
CA GLY A 845 22.99 -27.43 -6.07
C GLY A 845 23.04 -26.01 -5.46
N VAL A 846 23.82 -25.79 -4.38
CA VAL A 846 24.03 -24.47 -3.77
C VAL A 846 25.35 -23.86 -4.28
N ASP A 847 25.27 -22.58 -4.64
CA ASP A 847 26.44 -21.79 -5.03
C ASP A 847 27.35 -21.59 -3.81
N LEU A 848 28.65 -21.74 -4.00
CA LEU A 848 29.64 -21.48 -2.94
C LEU A 848 29.56 -19.99 -2.56
N PRO A 849 29.38 -19.64 -1.27
CA PRO A 849 29.43 -18.25 -0.84
C PRO A 849 30.73 -17.59 -1.27
N SER A 850 30.62 -16.39 -1.84
CA SER A 850 31.80 -15.58 -2.11
C SER A 850 32.42 -15.07 -0.80
N THR A 851 33.58 -14.45 -0.90
CA THR A 851 34.36 -13.99 0.26
C THR A 851 33.65 -12.86 1.01
N TRP A 852 34.28 -12.31 2.03
CA TRP A 852 33.74 -11.24 2.87
C TRP A 852 33.50 -9.93 2.11
N SER A 853 32.48 -9.17 2.54
CA SER A 853 32.20 -7.82 2.06
C SER A 853 32.52 -6.76 3.12
N ALA A 854 32.94 -5.58 2.68
CA ALA A 854 33.21 -4.46 3.59
C ALA A 854 31.91 -3.75 3.97
N MET A 855 31.76 -3.41 5.26
CA MET A 855 30.70 -2.55 5.78
C MET A 855 31.27 -1.50 6.74
N GLY A 856 32.18 -1.89 7.62
CA GLY A 856 32.98 -0.99 8.46
C GLY A 856 34.46 -1.13 8.14
N GLY A 857 35.07 -0.13 7.49
CA GLY A 857 36.51 -0.17 7.18
C GLY A 857 36.93 -1.35 6.31
N SER A 858 38.17 -1.82 6.47
CA SER A 858 38.72 -2.93 5.67
C SER A 858 38.42 -4.29 6.31
N VAL A 859 37.99 -5.26 5.49
CA VAL A 859 37.80 -6.66 5.94
C VAL A 859 39.10 -7.32 6.41
N SER A 860 40.27 -6.81 6.01
CA SER A 860 41.57 -7.34 6.44
C SER A 860 41.91 -6.98 7.90
N GLU A 861 41.23 -5.99 8.48
CA GLU A 861 41.43 -5.55 9.87
C GLU A 861 40.55 -6.34 10.84
N SER A 862 39.61 -7.13 10.33
CA SER A 862 38.66 -7.92 11.10
C SER A 862 39.04 -9.40 11.10
N PRO A 863 39.07 -10.09 12.26
CA PRO A 863 39.25 -11.53 12.37
C PRO A 863 38.10 -12.33 11.71
N LEU A 864 38.15 -12.45 10.39
CA LEU A 864 37.16 -13.15 9.56
C LEU A 864 37.80 -14.37 8.93
N TYR A 865 37.23 -15.55 9.19
CA TYR A 865 37.78 -16.82 8.75
C TYR A 865 36.71 -17.76 8.20
N ALA A 866 37.02 -18.41 7.09
CA ALA A 866 36.31 -19.59 6.63
C ALA A 866 37.35 -20.68 6.33
N VAL A 867 37.24 -21.79 7.06
CA VAL A 867 38.24 -22.86 7.08
C VAL A 867 37.54 -24.21 6.96
N ASN A 868 38.08 -25.11 6.14
CA ASN A 868 37.53 -26.44 5.90
C ASN A 868 36.09 -26.42 5.33
N THR A 869 35.75 -25.43 4.50
CA THR A 869 34.46 -25.44 3.79
C THR A 869 34.52 -26.44 2.64
N HIS A 870 33.55 -27.33 2.53
CA HIS A 870 33.55 -28.41 1.54
C HIS A 870 32.17 -28.62 0.92
N ARG A 871 32.11 -29.25 -0.25
CA ARG A 871 30.81 -29.68 -0.82
C ARG A 871 30.31 -30.92 -0.10
N GLU A 872 28.99 -31.06 -0.02
CA GLU A 872 28.36 -32.29 0.43
C GLU A 872 28.94 -33.54 -0.28
N GLY A 873 29.33 -34.53 0.51
CA GLY A 873 29.98 -35.76 0.01
C GLY A 873 31.44 -35.61 -0.42
N SER A 874 32.08 -34.45 -0.23
CA SER A 874 33.49 -34.19 -0.53
C SER A 874 34.24 -33.74 0.72
N ALA A 875 35.49 -34.19 0.88
CA ALA A 875 36.39 -33.74 1.96
C ALA A 875 37.38 -32.64 1.49
N SER A 876 37.23 -32.11 0.28
CA SER A 876 38.13 -31.09 -0.26
C SER A 876 37.76 -29.70 0.26
N ASP A 877 38.69 -29.06 0.94
CA ASP A 877 38.56 -27.65 1.37
C ASP A 877 38.57 -26.70 0.16
N LEU A 878 37.50 -25.90 0.04
CA LEU A 878 37.26 -24.90 -0.99
C LEU A 878 37.73 -23.49 -0.58
N THR A 879 38.10 -23.32 0.68
CA THR A 879 38.42 -22.02 1.31
C THR A 879 39.93 -21.79 1.49
N THR A 880 40.75 -22.41 0.64
CA THR A 880 42.22 -22.32 0.70
C THR A 880 42.82 -21.00 0.22
N SER A 881 42.03 -20.16 -0.48
CA SER A 881 42.45 -18.81 -0.88
C SER A 881 42.52 -17.86 0.32
N SER A 882 43.53 -16.98 0.35
CA SER A 882 43.66 -15.95 1.40
C SER A 882 42.49 -14.97 1.45
N SER A 883 41.69 -14.87 0.38
CA SER A 883 40.50 -14.02 0.35
C SER A 883 39.38 -14.49 1.29
N TYR A 884 39.35 -15.78 1.65
CA TYR A 884 38.42 -16.32 2.66
C TYR A 884 38.90 -16.07 4.09
N ASN A 885 40.18 -15.72 4.24
CA ASN A 885 40.83 -15.46 5.52
C ASN A 885 41.59 -14.11 5.44
N PRO A 886 40.88 -12.98 5.22
CA PRO A 886 41.50 -11.69 4.89
C PRO A 886 42.36 -11.10 6.01
N HIS A 887 42.17 -11.55 7.26
CA HIS A 887 43.02 -11.19 8.40
C HIS A 887 44.37 -11.94 8.45
N GLY A 888 44.58 -12.89 7.53
CA GLY A 888 45.70 -13.83 7.54
C GLY A 888 45.28 -15.24 7.92
N THR A 889 46.23 -16.14 8.11
CA THR A 889 45.96 -17.52 8.52
C THR A 889 45.60 -17.58 10.00
N ALA A 890 44.50 -18.25 10.35
CA ALA A 890 44.15 -18.53 11.74
C ALA A 890 45.24 -19.37 12.42
N THR A 891 45.65 -18.99 13.64
CA THR A 891 46.69 -19.71 14.39
C THR A 891 46.19 -20.98 15.07
N SER A 892 44.89 -21.04 15.34
CA SER A 892 44.17 -22.17 15.93
C SER A 892 42.70 -22.11 15.54
N VAL A 893 42.03 -23.27 15.47
CA VAL A 893 40.58 -23.35 15.39
C VAL A 893 40.00 -23.24 16.80
N PRO A 894 39.02 -22.36 17.07
CA PRO A 894 38.37 -22.28 18.37
C PRO A 894 37.62 -23.57 18.73
N THR A 895 37.41 -23.78 20.02
CA THR A 895 36.46 -24.78 20.55
C THR A 895 35.18 -24.08 21.01
N ILE A 896 34.08 -24.83 21.08
CA ILE A 896 32.79 -24.30 21.56
C ILE A 896 32.94 -23.68 22.97
N ALA A 897 33.72 -24.32 23.85
CA ALA A 897 33.96 -23.83 25.20
C ALA A 897 34.68 -22.47 25.27
N ASP A 898 35.47 -22.11 24.25
CA ASP A 898 36.22 -20.83 24.23
C ASP A 898 35.29 -19.60 24.19
N TYR A 899 34.02 -19.79 23.82
CA TYR A 899 33.02 -18.72 23.69
C TYR A 899 32.18 -18.49 24.95
N PHE A 900 32.19 -19.41 25.91
CA PHE A 900 31.25 -19.37 27.05
C PHE A 900 31.88 -19.05 28.41
N GLY A 901 33.21 -18.97 28.48
CA GLY A 901 33.91 -18.71 29.74
C GLY A 901 33.57 -19.77 30.80
N ASP A 902 32.97 -19.34 31.91
CA ASP A 902 32.55 -20.23 33.01
C ASP A 902 31.15 -20.83 32.81
N TRP A 903 30.38 -20.36 31.82
CA TRP A 903 29.07 -20.90 31.50
C TRP A 903 29.20 -22.18 30.67
N VAL A 904 28.43 -23.20 31.04
CA VAL A 904 28.30 -24.44 30.26
C VAL A 904 26.83 -24.54 29.86
N PRO A 905 26.49 -24.35 28.56
CA PRO A 905 25.13 -24.56 28.10
C PRO A 905 24.64 -25.96 28.46
N SER A 906 23.40 -26.07 28.92
CA SER A 906 22.80 -27.31 29.39
C SER A 906 22.68 -28.35 28.27
N ASN A 907 22.51 -27.89 27.03
CA ASN A 907 22.38 -28.72 25.82
C ASN A 907 23.70 -28.93 25.08
N TYR A 908 24.83 -28.45 25.64
CA TYR A 908 26.16 -28.71 25.12
C TYR A 908 26.80 -29.93 25.81
N SER A 909 27.27 -30.89 25.02
CA SER A 909 28.09 -32.01 25.48
C SER A 909 29.42 -32.02 24.73
N ALA A 910 30.53 -31.91 25.46
CA ALA A 910 31.87 -32.10 24.90
C ALA A 910 32.10 -33.60 24.67
N GLU A 911 31.72 -34.12 23.50
CA GLU A 911 32.12 -35.45 23.04
C GLU A 911 33.51 -35.45 22.41
#